data_AF-A0A951PXR4-F1
#
_entry.id   AF-A0A951PXR4-F1
#
_cell.length_a   1.000
_cell.length_b   1.000
_cell.length_c   1.000
_cell.angle_alpha   90.00
_cell.angle_beta   90.00
_cell.angle_gamma   90.00
#
_symmetry.space_group_name_H-M   'P 1'
#
loop_
_entity.id
_entity.type
_entity.pdbx_description
1 polymer ?
#
loop_
_entity_poly.entity_id
_entity_poly.type
_entity_poly.pdbx_seq_one_letter_code
_entity_poly.pdbx_strand_id
1 'polypeptide(L)'
;MTQEIAHKNAVLDDQELQKNLKQINPKFGDFVIRVAGEAWGLPLIDQKTKALITIAIDVVNQDHRGSGNPFAAHVKMALKQGATRDEIEELLLFLCVYAGFNKVAACFGTLNQIFDDFNCTPRTAAMISAIPDSKQVDYSARDRKGKVAFYVLLWKREGISLELFDSYWKDVHGPVCARLPGQYQYWQFHVAHNEGGLWPEIAGLDYKWDTEDNFDGIAELTFESEADRETWFKASAILMDDEHNLFRKAIGYNTSPGNSITYVDRIPTGDPNGEVGAIKFHVLVKKADGVSDEAFRRYLTETFAPVFSSSDSLLKLRLHLFEEVDNSRPDAPGVSHHEPEAKHYHAAYEIAFANHLEREKFFASSEYAIATKDAAKYIKQIQPFPERASYTFVYDGKLTLAGQRSAKVASLIQSVGATNQLKQDIVSLMNGQIASLIQNVGASNQHQEDVVSLMPSQVNGKSSSLGHYLQGLQHVGITVNDMTKSLEFYVDVLGGKPAIGGDGFIGDELHNLLFQKEDLEAWKQGLNPKTIGVPNIRDGSQEALDVRFISFGNTCVELIHFRDAHLDYKAPNCIGKIPSGIGFVNAPHLSFHVKDNVDLDQFAKMLEDECQKRGLTNVVANRIIHIDSETARKNSPEKYAKLDLIGDFDGWLLFYCKGPSGEQLEFNQVKRKAKEKFSFAQKEYNLSNGTNYWFYNNVAPTNTNNNHRLYGSFSSAVNAPAEKIWQVWLDQAYTEKFNILERYSDGVLREVKMPGMEMKQRITIDQQANTVTINVVDHPLFTGRFINYLYPPQEPSTLPIVTYTIDLQPINATSLEHKDAQGFIEAAKPENVKQAVYQLKAAVENGINTNKEEKSVTQSITRPGTKSEIVRRMFEAGESMNVDNFVKFYTDDAHYQFSNFPVAYGPQGIKETSVGFLQKVAKVYHHITNIWEQGDTVICEMEVTYIRHDGKVFRLPCCDTIVFKGDKVQELRIYMDISPVFQTEEVKPQASLPSGALLERIGKMYEALHAENWDEFMSFFTPNLLYKVGANEPVIGPEACRDFLVNIYKVLKLTTHNARGTWEVGNTVILEMDANYVNKVDKRFIQVPCTDIYRFEGDRIYEWRVYPDPSQLNLKF
;
A
#
# COMPACT_ATOMS: atom_id res chain seq x y z
N MET A 1 -7.03 -30.07 19.87
CA MET A 1 -6.07 -30.86 20.65
C MET A 1 -6.62 -31.03 22.06
N THR A 2 -6.42 -32.21 22.65
CA THR A 2 -6.74 -32.54 24.03
C THR A 2 -6.07 -31.57 25.00
N GLN A 3 -6.84 -31.03 25.95
CA GLN A 3 -6.33 -30.22 27.07
C GLN A 3 -5.37 -31.10 27.88
N GLU A 4 -4.06 -30.95 27.68
CA GLU A 4 -3.09 -31.49 28.62
C GLU A 4 -3.34 -30.82 29.98
N ILE A 5 -3.47 -31.64 31.02
CA ILE A 5 -3.79 -31.18 32.37
C ILE A 5 -2.61 -30.34 32.86
N ALA A 6 -2.86 -29.06 33.17
CA ALA A 6 -1.85 -28.15 33.71
C ALA A 6 -1.18 -28.75 34.96
N HIS A 7 0.15 -28.76 34.96
CA HIS A 7 0.95 -29.28 36.07
C HIS A 7 0.73 -28.45 37.35
N LYS A 8 0.46 -29.11 38.49
CA LYS A 8 0.32 -28.41 39.78
C LYS A 8 1.62 -27.72 40.18
N ASN A 9 2.76 -28.32 39.84
CA ASN A 9 4.08 -27.75 39.90
C ASN A 9 4.75 -27.85 38.52
N ALA A 10 5.02 -26.71 37.89
CA ALA A 10 5.58 -26.65 36.53
C ALA A 10 6.97 -27.29 36.37
N VAL A 11 7.65 -27.62 37.49
CA VAL A 11 8.98 -28.25 37.50
C VAL A 11 8.93 -29.71 37.97
N LEU A 12 8.30 -29.98 39.12
CA LEU A 12 8.26 -31.33 39.72
C LEU A 12 7.32 -32.29 39.01
N ASP A 13 6.31 -31.78 38.30
CA ASP A 13 5.31 -32.62 37.61
C ASP A 13 5.59 -32.74 36.10
N ASP A 14 6.54 -31.98 35.53
CA ASP A 14 6.95 -32.09 34.12
C ASP A 14 8.16 -33.05 33.97
N GLN A 15 7.87 -34.33 33.67
CA GLN A 15 8.89 -35.36 33.50
C GLN A 15 9.82 -35.11 32.29
N GLU A 16 9.31 -34.43 31.26
CA GLU A 16 10.07 -34.10 30.06
C GLU A 16 11.12 -33.03 30.38
N LEU A 17 10.71 -31.96 31.09
CA LEU A 17 11.61 -30.93 31.58
C LEU A 17 12.70 -31.51 32.48
N GLN A 18 12.34 -32.39 33.42
CA GLN A 18 13.31 -33.06 34.30
C GLN A 18 14.33 -33.89 33.52
N LYS A 19 13.88 -34.62 32.50
CA LYS A 19 14.76 -35.41 31.63
C LYS A 19 15.72 -34.51 30.84
N ASN A 20 15.21 -33.43 30.27
CA ASN A 20 16.00 -32.47 29.48
C ASN A 20 17.08 -31.79 30.35
N LEU A 21 16.74 -31.39 31.58
CA LEU A 21 17.70 -30.80 32.52
C LEU A 21 18.82 -31.79 32.90
N LYS A 22 18.49 -33.07 33.10
CA LYS A 22 19.50 -34.10 33.41
C LYS A 22 20.37 -34.46 32.20
N GLN A 23 19.85 -34.33 30.98
CA GLN A 23 20.62 -34.52 29.74
C GLN A 23 21.67 -33.43 29.55
N ILE A 24 21.41 -32.19 29.98
CA ILE A 24 22.42 -31.12 29.99
C ILE A 24 23.58 -31.50 30.90
N ASN A 25 23.28 -31.84 32.16
CA ASN A 25 24.23 -32.42 33.09
C ASN A 25 23.46 -33.05 34.28
N PRO A 26 23.71 -34.32 34.66
CA PRO A 26 22.93 -34.99 35.70
C PRO A 26 22.96 -34.28 37.07
N LYS A 27 24.11 -33.75 37.49
CA LYS A 27 24.24 -33.04 38.79
C LYS A 27 23.53 -31.69 38.77
N PHE A 28 23.62 -30.97 37.64
CA PHE A 28 22.90 -29.71 37.43
C PHE A 28 21.39 -29.95 37.39
N GLY A 29 20.94 -30.95 36.63
CA GLY A 29 19.54 -31.32 36.56
C GLY A 29 18.96 -31.68 37.92
N ASP A 30 19.62 -32.54 38.68
CA ASP A 30 19.19 -32.87 40.04
C ASP A 30 19.17 -31.65 40.98
N PHE A 31 20.14 -30.73 40.84
CA PHE A 31 20.19 -29.49 41.62
C PHE A 31 19.02 -28.54 41.28
N VAL A 32 18.77 -28.28 39.99
CA VAL A 32 17.68 -27.42 39.52
C VAL A 32 16.32 -28.00 39.89
N ILE A 33 16.10 -29.30 39.69
CA ILE A 33 14.83 -29.97 40.03
C ILE A 33 14.52 -29.82 41.52
N ARG A 34 15.52 -30.00 42.39
CA ARG A 34 15.34 -29.84 43.83
C ARG A 34 15.06 -28.38 44.22
N VAL A 35 15.89 -27.44 43.79
CA VAL A 35 15.81 -26.04 44.25
C VAL A 35 14.65 -25.29 43.58
N ALA A 36 14.50 -25.40 42.26
CA ALA A 36 13.40 -24.76 41.56
C ALA A 36 12.07 -25.44 41.89
N GLY A 37 12.04 -26.77 42.06
CA GLY A 37 10.83 -27.49 42.44
C GLY A 37 10.19 -27.00 43.75
N GLU A 38 11.01 -26.68 44.76
CA GLU A 38 10.55 -26.11 46.03
C GLU A 38 9.97 -24.69 45.87
N ALA A 39 10.68 -23.81 45.14
CA ALA A 39 10.24 -22.43 44.92
C ALA A 39 8.94 -22.34 44.09
N TRP A 40 8.84 -23.18 43.06
CA TRP A 40 7.66 -23.25 42.20
C TRP A 40 6.43 -23.84 42.92
N GLY A 41 6.64 -24.60 44.01
CA GLY A 41 5.58 -25.16 44.85
C GLY A 41 4.87 -24.19 45.80
N LEU A 42 5.36 -22.94 45.96
CA LEU A 42 4.74 -21.96 46.87
C LEU A 42 3.36 -21.48 46.33
N PRO A 43 2.31 -21.39 47.15
CA PRO A 43 0.93 -21.33 46.63
C PRO A 43 0.41 -19.94 46.26
N LEU A 44 1.07 -18.85 46.67
CA LEU A 44 0.50 -17.49 46.58
C LEU A 44 0.52 -16.90 45.17
N ILE A 45 1.42 -17.34 44.31
CA ILE A 45 1.50 -16.93 42.90
C ILE A 45 1.29 -18.18 42.07
N ASP A 46 0.33 -18.14 41.15
CA ASP A 46 0.01 -19.25 40.27
C ASP A 46 1.16 -19.55 39.28
N GLN A 47 1.13 -20.74 38.69
CA GLN A 47 2.21 -21.25 37.84
C GLN A 47 2.36 -20.46 36.54
N LYS A 48 1.25 -20.00 35.95
CA LYS A 48 1.25 -19.20 34.72
C LYS A 48 1.90 -17.84 34.96
N THR A 49 1.53 -17.16 36.05
CA THR A 49 2.12 -15.88 36.44
C THR A 49 3.62 -16.02 36.74
N LYS A 50 4.06 -17.08 37.44
CA LYS A 50 5.48 -17.36 37.65
C LYS A 50 6.24 -17.52 36.34
N ALA A 51 5.66 -18.22 35.36
CA ALA A 51 6.28 -18.43 34.05
C ALA A 51 6.41 -17.14 33.22
N LEU A 52 5.39 -16.28 33.26
CA LEU A 52 5.47 -14.95 32.64
C LEU A 52 6.55 -14.06 33.30
N ILE A 53 6.68 -14.12 34.63
CA ILE A 53 7.75 -13.40 35.35
C ILE A 53 9.12 -13.91 34.93
N THR A 54 9.31 -15.23 34.78
CA THR A 54 10.59 -15.77 34.31
C THR A 54 10.94 -15.34 32.89
N ILE A 55 9.96 -15.27 31.98
CA ILE A 55 10.17 -14.71 30.62
C ILE A 55 10.63 -13.26 30.71
N ALA A 56 10.02 -12.45 31.57
CA ALA A 56 10.44 -11.06 31.77
C ALA A 56 11.88 -10.95 32.28
N ILE A 57 12.30 -11.84 33.18
CA ILE A 57 13.68 -11.90 33.69
C ILE A 57 14.66 -12.27 32.57
N ASP A 58 14.33 -13.27 31.75
CA ASP A 58 15.17 -13.70 30.63
C ASP A 58 15.39 -12.56 29.60
N VAL A 59 14.32 -11.82 29.29
CA VAL A 59 14.37 -10.64 28.40
C VAL A 59 15.31 -9.57 28.97
N VAL A 60 15.21 -9.28 30.26
CA VAL A 60 16.07 -8.28 30.93
C VAL A 60 17.54 -8.72 30.90
N ASN A 61 17.80 -10.02 31.04
CA ASN A 61 19.15 -10.59 31.02
C ASN A 61 19.71 -10.82 29.60
N GLN A 62 18.94 -10.55 28.54
CA GLN A 62 19.28 -10.87 27.14
C GLN A 62 19.56 -12.35 26.89
N ASP A 63 18.98 -13.21 27.73
CA ASP A 63 19.07 -14.63 27.55
C ASP A 63 18.04 -15.04 26.48
N HIS A 64 18.37 -14.91 25.19
CA HIS A 64 17.52 -15.38 24.08
C HIS A 64 18.30 -15.95 22.89
N ARG A 65 19.64 -16.06 22.99
CA ARG A 65 20.53 -16.58 21.93
C ARG A 65 21.49 -17.64 22.49
N GLY A 66 21.73 -18.71 21.72
CA GLY A 66 22.68 -19.77 22.04
C GLY A 66 22.07 -21.04 22.65
N SER A 67 22.79 -22.17 22.54
CA SER A 67 22.37 -23.46 23.10
C SER A 67 22.39 -23.45 24.63
N GLY A 68 21.28 -23.82 25.27
CA GLY A 68 21.16 -23.87 26.73
C GLY A 68 20.54 -22.63 27.37
N ASN A 69 19.98 -21.72 26.57
CA ASN A 69 19.32 -20.52 27.04
C ASN A 69 17.92 -20.77 27.65
N PRO A 70 17.56 -20.13 28.78
CA PRO A 70 16.29 -20.36 29.48
C PRO A 70 15.02 -19.83 28.78
N PHE A 71 15.09 -18.80 27.93
CA PHE A 71 13.89 -18.11 27.40
C PHE A 71 12.91 -19.03 26.68
N ALA A 72 13.41 -19.90 25.79
CA ALA A 72 12.56 -20.83 25.08
C ALA A 72 11.92 -21.87 26.02
N ALA A 73 12.63 -22.29 27.07
CA ALA A 73 12.11 -23.22 28.06
C ALA A 73 11.01 -22.57 28.90
N HIS A 74 11.19 -21.32 29.33
CA HIS A 74 10.19 -20.58 30.11
C HIS A 74 8.95 -20.20 29.28
N VAL A 75 9.10 -19.89 27.99
CA VAL A 75 7.97 -19.74 27.06
C VAL A 75 7.16 -21.03 26.94
N LYS A 76 7.81 -22.18 26.73
CA LYS A 76 7.13 -23.50 26.68
C LYS A 76 6.43 -23.84 28.00
N MET A 77 7.06 -23.50 29.12
CA MET A 77 6.48 -23.70 30.44
C MET A 77 5.25 -22.82 30.68
N ALA A 78 5.26 -21.55 30.24
CA ALA A 78 4.10 -20.67 30.29
C ALA A 78 2.94 -21.22 29.47
N LEU A 79 3.21 -21.75 28.28
CA LEU A 79 2.22 -22.38 27.40
C LEU A 79 1.58 -23.62 28.05
N LYS A 80 2.39 -24.52 28.64
CA LYS A 80 1.87 -25.70 29.39
C LYS A 80 1.01 -25.31 30.60
N GLN A 81 1.19 -24.10 31.12
CA GLN A 81 0.38 -23.53 32.21
C GLN A 81 -0.82 -22.69 31.73
N GLY A 82 -1.10 -22.69 30.42
CA GLY A 82 -2.26 -22.02 29.84
C GLY A 82 -2.05 -20.54 29.50
N ALA A 83 -0.81 -20.06 29.38
CA ALA A 83 -0.54 -18.80 28.70
C ALA A 83 -0.78 -18.93 27.19
N THR A 84 -1.37 -17.90 26.60
CA THR A 84 -1.59 -17.78 25.16
C THR A 84 -0.42 -17.05 24.48
N ARG A 85 -0.33 -17.18 23.15
CA ARG A 85 0.63 -16.41 22.35
C ARG A 85 0.44 -14.91 22.57
N ASP A 86 -0.80 -14.44 22.51
CA ASP A 86 -1.17 -13.03 22.66
C ASP A 86 -0.73 -12.48 24.02
N GLU A 87 -0.91 -13.24 25.12
CA GLU A 87 -0.44 -12.84 26.45
C GLU A 87 1.09 -12.72 26.54
N ILE A 88 1.83 -13.56 25.80
CA ILE A 88 3.30 -13.49 25.77
C ILE A 88 3.77 -12.35 24.86
N GLU A 89 3.09 -12.10 23.74
CA GLU A 89 3.37 -10.96 22.86
C GLU A 89 3.06 -9.62 23.56
N GLU A 90 1.96 -9.55 24.31
CA GLU A 90 1.61 -8.39 25.13
C GLU A 90 2.66 -8.16 26.23
N LEU A 91 3.13 -9.22 26.91
CA LEU A 91 4.23 -9.14 27.86
C LEU A 91 5.51 -8.60 27.21
N LEU A 92 5.89 -9.09 26.03
CA LEU A 92 7.07 -8.60 25.30
C LEU A 92 6.92 -7.13 24.90
N LEU A 93 5.76 -6.72 24.37
CA LEU A 93 5.47 -5.32 24.04
C LEU A 93 5.57 -4.42 25.27
N PHE A 94 5.04 -4.86 26.41
CA PHE A 94 5.19 -4.15 27.68
C PHE A 94 6.66 -4.02 28.09
N LEU A 95 7.45 -5.09 27.93
CA LEU A 95 8.89 -5.08 28.20
C LEU A 95 9.69 -4.21 27.21
N CYS A 96 9.18 -3.84 26.04
CA CYS A 96 9.86 -2.87 25.15
C CYS A 96 10.12 -1.56 25.87
N VAL A 97 9.16 -1.14 26.71
CA VAL A 97 9.19 0.12 27.45
C VAL A 97 10.16 0.06 28.63
N TYR A 98 10.23 -1.09 29.32
CA TYR A 98 10.93 -1.20 30.61
C TYR A 98 12.25 -1.99 30.56
N ALA A 99 12.38 -2.96 29.64
CA ALA A 99 13.59 -3.75 29.42
C ALA A 99 14.40 -3.26 28.20
N GLY A 100 13.78 -2.49 27.30
CA GLY A 100 14.41 -1.82 26.16
C GLY A 100 14.17 -2.52 24.83
N PHE A 101 13.82 -1.73 23.80
CA PHE A 101 13.43 -2.19 22.46
C PHE A 101 14.39 -3.20 21.83
N ASN A 102 15.70 -3.00 21.94
CA ASN A 102 16.69 -3.91 21.35
C ASN A 102 16.76 -5.28 22.05
N LYS A 103 16.44 -5.34 23.36
CA LYS A 103 16.37 -6.62 24.09
C LYS A 103 15.17 -7.42 23.63
N VAL A 104 14.04 -6.76 23.46
CA VAL A 104 12.77 -7.40 23.09
C VAL A 104 12.71 -7.78 21.62
N ALA A 105 13.27 -6.97 20.72
CA ALA A 105 13.21 -7.22 19.27
C ALA A 105 13.72 -8.62 18.89
N ALA A 106 14.80 -9.06 19.52
CA ALA A 106 15.35 -10.37 19.27
C ALA A 106 14.55 -11.49 19.98
N CYS A 107 13.90 -11.20 21.11
CA CYS A 107 12.95 -12.11 21.76
C CYS A 107 11.68 -12.34 20.92
N PHE A 108 11.20 -11.36 20.15
CA PHE A 108 10.12 -11.58 19.16
C PHE A 108 10.57 -12.54 18.05
N GLY A 109 11.82 -12.43 17.59
CA GLY A 109 12.41 -13.38 16.65
C GLY A 109 12.40 -14.81 17.20
N THR A 110 12.87 -15.00 18.44
CA THR A 110 12.86 -16.30 19.10
C THR A 110 11.44 -16.79 19.44
N LEU A 111 10.53 -15.91 19.83
CA LEU A 111 9.12 -16.24 20.09
C LEU A 111 8.44 -16.73 18.81
N ASN A 112 8.67 -16.05 17.68
CA ASN A 112 8.20 -16.48 16.38
C ASN A 112 8.77 -17.86 16.04
N GLN A 113 10.07 -18.10 16.23
CA GLN A 113 10.66 -19.43 16.03
C GLN A 113 9.98 -20.51 16.90
N ILE A 114 9.73 -20.22 18.18
CA ILE A 114 9.05 -21.17 19.10
C ILE A 114 7.63 -21.46 18.62
N PHE A 115 6.87 -20.44 18.20
CA PHE A 115 5.51 -20.63 17.72
C PHE A 115 5.44 -21.17 16.29
N ASP A 116 6.47 -20.95 15.48
CA ASP A 116 6.65 -21.59 14.19
C ASP A 116 6.97 -23.08 14.41
N ASP A 117 7.73 -23.44 15.45
CA ASP A 117 7.93 -24.82 15.90
C ASP A 117 6.63 -25.45 16.44
N PHE A 118 5.76 -24.70 17.14
CA PHE A 118 4.45 -25.16 17.61
C PHE A 118 3.37 -25.23 16.51
N ASN A 119 3.40 -24.31 15.53
CA ASN A 119 2.42 -24.20 14.45
C ASN A 119 2.86 -24.92 13.15
N CYS A 120 4.06 -25.51 13.11
CA CYS A 120 4.40 -26.52 12.12
C CYS A 120 3.70 -27.84 12.47
N THR A 121 2.47 -28.08 12.04
CA THR A 121 2.20 -28.62 10.69
C THR A 121 2.69 -27.72 9.55
N PRO A 122 3.53 -28.23 8.65
CA PRO A 122 4.69 -27.49 8.17
C PRO A 122 4.36 -26.48 7.06
N ARG A 123 4.91 -25.26 7.14
CA ARG A 123 5.13 -24.38 5.98
C ARG A 123 6.52 -24.65 5.41
N THR A 124 6.55 -25.04 4.14
CA THR A 124 7.55 -25.92 3.53
C THR A 124 8.90 -25.32 3.12
N ALA A 125 9.23 -24.08 3.47
CA ALA A 125 10.43 -23.43 2.91
C ALA A 125 11.66 -23.37 3.85
N ALA A 126 11.50 -23.47 5.17
CA ALA A 126 12.62 -23.28 6.12
C ALA A 126 13.09 -24.56 6.85
N MET A 127 12.35 -25.66 6.77
CA MET A 127 12.68 -26.95 7.44
C MET A 127 13.15 -28.02 6.45
N ILE A 128 14.18 -27.74 5.65
CA ILE A 128 14.82 -28.83 4.89
C ILE A 128 16.35 -28.83 5.00
N SER A 129 16.92 -27.86 5.73
CA SER A 129 18.36 -27.81 5.96
C SER A 129 18.81 -28.46 7.28
N ALA A 130 17.90 -28.90 8.16
CA ALA A 130 18.30 -29.35 9.50
C ALA A 130 17.36 -30.44 10.07
N ILE A 131 17.48 -31.68 9.60
CA ILE A 131 17.06 -32.85 10.37
C ILE A 131 18.17 -33.90 10.31
N PRO A 132 18.86 -34.17 11.43
CA PRO A 132 19.59 -35.42 11.61
C PRO A 132 18.58 -36.55 11.92
N ASP A 133 18.58 -37.61 11.12
CA ASP A 133 18.03 -38.95 11.43
C ASP A 133 16.53 -39.10 11.77
N SER A 134 15.61 -38.55 10.96
CA SER A 134 14.22 -39.04 10.93
C SER A 134 13.70 -39.22 9.51
N LYS A 135 13.18 -40.42 9.18
CA LYS A 135 12.52 -40.72 7.91
C LYS A 135 11.47 -39.64 7.60
N GLN A 136 11.72 -38.83 6.57
CA GLN A 136 10.75 -37.85 6.09
C GLN A 136 9.45 -38.55 5.71
N VAL A 137 8.31 -38.00 6.14
CA VAL A 137 6.98 -38.59 5.89
C VAL A 137 6.67 -38.52 4.40
N ASP A 138 6.34 -39.67 3.80
CA ASP A 138 5.94 -39.76 2.39
C ASP A 138 4.41 -39.69 2.26
N TYR A 139 3.94 -38.61 1.64
CA TYR A 139 2.56 -38.29 1.33
C TYR A 139 2.12 -38.79 -0.05
N SER A 140 2.96 -39.52 -0.80
CA SER A 140 2.66 -40.04 -2.15
C SER A 140 1.33 -40.81 -2.23
N ALA A 141 0.89 -41.41 -1.12
CA ALA A 141 -0.37 -42.12 -1.01
C ALA A 141 -1.60 -41.26 -1.31
N ARG A 142 -1.51 -39.92 -1.14
CA ARG A 142 -2.64 -38.99 -1.34
C ARG A 142 -3.14 -38.95 -2.78
N ASP A 143 -2.27 -39.23 -3.75
CA ASP A 143 -2.62 -39.17 -5.17
C ASP A 143 -3.08 -40.51 -5.75
N ARG A 144 -2.95 -41.62 -4.99
CA ARG A 144 -3.18 -42.98 -5.50
C ARG A 144 -4.61 -43.25 -5.97
N LYS A 145 -5.57 -42.44 -5.55
CA LYS A 145 -6.97 -42.55 -6.00
C LYS A 145 -7.15 -42.02 -7.42
N GLY A 146 -6.40 -41.00 -7.84
CA GLY A 146 -6.35 -40.57 -9.24
C GLY A 146 -5.67 -41.67 -10.06
N LYS A 147 -6.44 -42.41 -10.86
CA LYS A 147 -5.94 -43.54 -11.67
C LYS A 147 -5.49 -43.13 -13.05
N VAL A 148 -6.10 -42.08 -13.59
CA VAL A 148 -5.80 -41.51 -14.90
C VAL A 148 -5.71 -40.00 -14.81
N ALA A 149 -4.91 -39.39 -15.68
CA ALA A 149 -4.70 -37.96 -15.77
C ALA A 149 -4.98 -37.44 -17.19
N PHE A 150 -5.40 -36.18 -17.25
CA PHE A 150 -5.40 -35.35 -18.44
C PHE A 150 -4.46 -34.16 -18.19
N TYR A 151 -3.36 -34.12 -18.93
CA TYR A 151 -2.24 -33.19 -18.74
C TYR A 151 -2.16 -32.26 -19.94
N VAL A 152 -2.42 -30.98 -19.75
CA VAL A 152 -2.61 -30.02 -20.84
C VAL A 152 -1.54 -28.94 -20.80
N LEU A 153 -0.75 -28.85 -21.86
CA LEU A 153 0.23 -27.78 -22.06
C LEU A 153 -0.47 -26.57 -22.66
N LEU A 154 -0.25 -25.38 -22.11
CA LEU A 154 -1.01 -24.18 -22.43
C LEU A 154 -0.09 -23.03 -22.84
N TRP A 155 -0.28 -22.56 -24.08
CA TRP A 155 0.40 -21.39 -24.61
C TRP A 155 -0.50 -20.19 -24.48
N LYS A 156 -0.01 -19.17 -23.81
CA LYS A 156 -0.67 -17.89 -23.70
C LYS A 156 -0.98 -17.31 -25.08
N ARG A 157 -2.16 -16.70 -25.20
CA ARG A 157 -2.59 -16.00 -26.39
C ARG A 157 -1.61 -14.89 -26.76
N GLU A 158 -1.44 -14.68 -28.05
CA GLU A 158 -0.66 -13.54 -28.54
C GLU A 158 -1.38 -12.23 -28.20
N GLY A 159 -0.62 -11.20 -27.84
CA GLY A 159 -1.17 -9.88 -27.52
C GLY A 159 -1.70 -9.69 -26.09
N ILE A 160 -1.67 -10.72 -25.22
CA ILE A 160 -1.95 -10.55 -23.77
C ILE A 160 -0.65 -10.67 -22.94
N SER A 161 -0.57 -9.94 -21.82
CA SER A 161 0.57 -10.05 -20.89
C SER A 161 0.55 -11.36 -20.11
N LEU A 162 1.72 -11.80 -19.62
CA LEU A 162 1.81 -12.99 -18.77
C LEU A 162 1.01 -12.82 -17.47
N GLU A 163 1.01 -11.62 -16.89
CA GLU A 163 0.21 -11.32 -15.69
C GLU A 163 -1.30 -11.43 -15.94
N LEU A 164 -1.79 -10.96 -17.10
CA LEU A 164 -3.19 -11.08 -17.48
C LEU A 164 -3.56 -12.55 -17.70
N PHE A 165 -2.72 -13.32 -18.39
CA PHE A 165 -2.86 -14.76 -18.54
C PHE A 165 -2.94 -15.46 -17.17
N ASP A 166 -1.97 -15.20 -16.29
CA ASP A 166 -1.90 -15.83 -14.99
C ASP A 166 -3.14 -15.49 -14.15
N SER A 167 -3.53 -14.21 -14.12
CA SER A 167 -4.68 -13.73 -13.33
C SER A 167 -6.00 -14.26 -13.86
N TYR A 168 -6.24 -14.18 -15.17
CA TYR A 168 -7.49 -14.66 -15.75
C TYR A 168 -7.58 -16.19 -15.63
N TRP A 169 -6.48 -16.92 -15.86
CA TRP A 169 -6.51 -18.38 -15.81
C TRP A 169 -6.82 -18.90 -14.39
N LYS A 170 -6.17 -18.34 -13.36
CA LYS A 170 -6.39 -18.78 -11.97
C LYS A 170 -7.62 -18.18 -11.29
N ASP A 171 -8.06 -16.98 -11.70
CA ASP A 171 -9.16 -16.28 -11.01
C ASP A 171 -10.50 -16.33 -11.77
N VAL A 172 -10.51 -16.63 -13.07
CA VAL A 172 -11.73 -16.68 -13.90
C VAL A 172 -11.93 -18.06 -14.51
N HIS A 173 -11.00 -18.55 -15.32
CA HIS A 173 -11.14 -19.83 -16.03
C HIS A 173 -11.10 -21.04 -15.09
N GLY A 174 -10.16 -21.06 -14.14
CA GLY A 174 -9.97 -22.14 -13.18
C GLY A 174 -11.22 -22.50 -12.38
N PRO A 175 -11.91 -21.52 -11.76
CA PRO A 175 -13.19 -21.77 -11.08
C PRO A 175 -14.28 -22.37 -11.99
N VAL A 176 -14.33 -22.02 -13.27
CA VAL A 176 -15.29 -22.62 -14.23
C VAL A 176 -14.95 -24.09 -14.47
N CYS A 177 -13.68 -24.39 -14.79
CA CYS A 177 -13.20 -25.75 -14.98
C CYS A 177 -13.42 -26.62 -13.75
N ALA A 178 -13.17 -26.10 -12.55
CA ALA A 178 -13.32 -26.82 -11.28
C ALA A 178 -14.74 -27.33 -11.01
N ARG A 179 -15.76 -26.67 -11.57
CA ARG A 179 -17.19 -27.03 -11.39
C ARG A 179 -17.64 -28.17 -12.30
N LEU A 180 -16.82 -28.56 -13.27
CA LEU A 180 -17.14 -29.67 -14.17
C LEU A 180 -17.07 -31.02 -13.43
N PRO A 181 -17.99 -31.95 -13.72
CA PRO A 181 -18.07 -33.23 -13.01
C PRO A 181 -16.90 -34.17 -13.33
N GLY A 182 -16.67 -35.15 -12.45
CA GLY A 182 -15.73 -36.28 -12.66
C GLY A 182 -14.32 -36.08 -12.10
N GLN A 183 -13.89 -34.84 -11.87
CA GLN A 183 -12.53 -34.55 -11.40
C GLN A 183 -12.27 -35.08 -9.98
N TYR A 184 -11.15 -35.75 -9.79
CA TYR A 184 -10.62 -36.10 -8.46
C TYR A 184 -9.69 -35.00 -7.94
N GLN A 185 -8.76 -34.51 -8.77
CA GLN A 185 -7.92 -33.35 -8.50
C GLN A 185 -7.81 -32.47 -9.74
N TYR A 186 -7.62 -31.17 -9.54
CA TYR A 186 -7.34 -30.21 -10.60
C TYR A 186 -6.33 -29.17 -10.13
N TRP A 187 -5.17 -29.17 -10.77
CA TRP A 187 -4.09 -28.21 -10.57
C TRP A 187 -3.85 -27.36 -11.81
N GLN A 188 -3.51 -26.10 -11.57
CA GLN A 188 -2.86 -25.22 -12.53
C GLN A 188 -1.42 -24.99 -12.07
N PHE A 189 -0.47 -25.37 -12.91
CA PHE A 189 0.95 -25.06 -12.73
C PHE A 189 1.33 -23.93 -13.68
N HIS A 190 1.72 -22.81 -13.12
CA HIS A 190 2.24 -21.68 -13.88
C HIS A 190 3.74 -21.88 -14.01
N VAL A 191 4.26 -21.98 -15.22
CA VAL A 191 5.67 -22.30 -15.47
C VAL A 191 6.42 -21.15 -16.11
N ALA A 192 7.73 -21.13 -15.92
CA ALA A 192 8.65 -20.30 -16.67
C ALA A 192 9.14 -21.09 -17.90
N HIS A 193 9.58 -20.36 -18.92
CA HIS A 193 10.13 -20.95 -20.14
C HIS A 193 11.44 -21.69 -19.86
N ASN A 194 11.74 -22.69 -20.68
CA ASN A 194 13.02 -23.37 -20.62
C ASN A 194 14.08 -22.52 -21.35
N GLU A 195 14.96 -21.89 -20.58
CA GLU A 195 16.07 -21.04 -21.09
C GLU A 195 17.40 -21.81 -21.19
N GLY A 196 17.43 -23.09 -20.81
CA GLY A 196 18.65 -23.89 -20.74
C GLY A 196 19.47 -23.66 -19.47
N GLY A 197 20.50 -24.49 -19.24
CA GLY A 197 21.40 -24.38 -18.09
C GLY A 197 20.82 -24.76 -16.73
N LEU A 198 19.53 -25.14 -16.67
CA LEU A 198 18.84 -25.54 -15.43
C LEU A 198 19.10 -26.99 -15.02
N TRP A 199 19.52 -27.82 -15.98
CA TRP A 199 19.68 -29.26 -15.83
C TRP A 199 21.02 -29.70 -16.40
N PRO A 200 21.78 -30.60 -15.73
CA PRO A 200 23.02 -31.12 -16.27
C PRO A 200 22.79 -31.86 -17.59
N GLU A 201 23.65 -31.61 -18.59
CA GLU A 201 23.58 -32.33 -19.85
C GLU A 201 23.85 -33.83 -19.63
N ILE A 202 22.94 -34.65 -20.12
CA ILE A 202 23.06 -36.10 -20.17
C ILE A 202 23.63 -36.45 -21.55
N ALA A 203 24.78 -37.10 -21.55
CA ALA A 203 25.47 -37.46 -22.79
C ALA A 203 24.56 -38.26 -23.73
N GLY A 204 24.39 -37.77 -24.95
CA GLY A 204 23.61 -38.41 -26.01
C GLY A 204 22.16 -37.94 -26.17
N LEU A 205 21.67 -37.04 -25.30
CA LEU A 205 20.36 -36.39 -25.49
C LEU A 205 20.47 -35.14 -26.38
N ASP A 206 19.36 -34.80 -27.02
CA ASP A 206 19.20 -33.58 -27.81
C ASP A 206 18.63 -32.43 -26.96
N TYR A 207 19.42 -31.38 -26.79
CA TYR A 207 19.07 -30.16 -26.08
C TYR A 207 18.74 -28.99 -27.02
N LYS A 208 18.31 -29.27 -28.26
CA LYS A 208 17.82 -28.24 -29.18
C LYS A 208 16.30 -28.14 -29.09
N TRP A 209 15.78 -26.95 -28.87
CA TRP A 209 14.35 -26.67 -28.91
C TRP A 209 14.06 -25.38 -29.68
N ASP A 210 12.83 -25.26 -30.17
CA ASP A 210 12.31 -24.02 -30.74
C ASP A 210 11.76 -23.16 -29.60
N THR A 211 11.96 -21.85 -29.65
CA THR A 211 11.33 -20.93 -28.69
C THR A 211 9.81 -21.01 -28.73
N GLU A 212 9.22 -21.39 -29.87
CA GLU A 212 7.77 -21.62 -29.99
C GLU A 212 7.28 -22.85 -29.21
N ASP A 213 8.18 -23.77 -28.82
CA ASP A 213 7.83 -24.93 -28.00
C ASP A 213 7.67 -24.56 -26.51
N ASN A 214 8.07 -23.34 -26.10
CA ASN A 214 7.84 -22.84 -24.75
C ASN A 214 6.35 -22.52 -24.51
N PHE A 215 5.81 -23.07 -23.44
CA PHE A 215 4.45 -22.83 -22.95
C PHE A 215 4.47 -22.15 -21.58
N ASP A 216 3.34 -21.57 -21.18
CA ASP A 216 3.25 -20.68 -20.01
C ASP A 216 2.55 -21.35 -18.81
N GLY A 217 1.81 -22.43 -19.06
CA GLY A 217 1.05 -23.13 -18.05
C GLY A 217 0.80 -24.60 -18.36
N ILE A 218 0.47 -25.34 -17.30
CA ILE A 218 0.06 -26.75 -17.35
C ILE A 218 -1.22 -26.94 -16.52
N ALA A 219 -2.30 -27.39 -17.15
CA ALA A 219 -3.47 -27.89 -16.42
C ALA A 219 -3.32 -29.40 -16.22
N GLU A 220 -3.35 -29.86 -14.97
CA GLU A 220 -3.37 -31.29 -14.65
C GLU A 220 -4.67 -31.64 -13.93
N LEU A 221 -5.45 -32.53 -14.55
CA LEU A 221 -6.68 -33.08 -13.99
C LEU A 221 -6.49 -34.57 -13.77
N THR A 222 -6.81 -35.07 -12.57
CA THR A 222 -6.82 -36.51 -12.28
C THR A 222 -8.23 -37.01 -12.04
N PHE A 223 -8.46 -38.28 -12.33
CA PHE A 223 -9.76 -38.93 -12.26
C PHE A 223 -9.64 -40.31 -11.60
N GLU A 224 -10.63 -40.74 -10.84
CA GLU A 224 -10.63 -42.07 -10.22
C GLU A 224 -10.81 -43.19 -11.25
N SER A 225 -11.42 -42.88 -12.40
CA SER A 225 -11.60 -43.82 -13.51
C SER A 225 -11.59 -43.12 -14.88
N GLU A 226 -11.44 -43.90 -15.94
CA GLU A 226 -11.60 -43.40 -17.32
C GLU A 226 -13.03 -42.91 -17.59
N ALA A 227 -14.03 -43.52 -16.97
CA ALA A 227 -15.42 -43.10 -17.12
C ALA A 227 -15.67 -41.69 -16.54
N ASP A 228 -14.99 -41.34 -15.45
CA ASP A 228 -15.05 -40.00 -14.87
C ASP A 228 -14.37 -38.96 -15.79
N ARG A 229 -13.24 -39.33 -16.41
CA ARG A 229 -12.56 -38.51 -17.43
C ARG A 229 -13.46 -38.27 -18.65
N GLU A 230 -14.14 -39.29 -19.14
CA GLU A 230 -15.12 -39.15 -20.23
C GLU A 230 -16.33 -38.29 -19.85
N THR A 231 -16.77 -38.38 -18.59
CA THR A 231 -17.82 -37.51 -18.06
C THR A 231 -17.39 -36.05 -18.08
N TRP A 232 -16.15 -35.78 -17.67
CA TRP A 232 -15.57 -34.44 -17.73
C TRP A 232 -15.44 -33.94 -19.18
N PHE A 233 -14.94 -34.75 -20.11
CA PHE A 233 -14.81 -34.34 -21.51
C PHE A 233 -16.14 -33.95 -22.14
N LYS A 234 -17.22 -34.70 -21.86
CA LYS A 234 -18.57 -34.35 -22.32
C LYS A 234 -19.06 -33.01 -21.77
N ALA A 235 -18.64 -32.63 -20.56
CA ALA A 235 -19.00 -31.35 -19.93
C ALA A 235 -18.06 -30.19 -20.33
N SER A 236 -16.84 -30.49 -20.78
CA SER A 236 -15.77 -29.51 -21.03
C SER A 236 -16.02 -28.59 -22.22
N ALA A 237 -17.02 -28.86 -23.07
CA ALA A 237 -17.34 -28.02 -24.23
C ALA A 237 -17.62 -26.55 -23.85
N ILE A 238 -18.11 -26.28 -22.63
CA ILE A 238 -18.34 -24.91 -22.14
C ILE A 238 -17.04 -24.11 -21.98
N LEU A 239 -15.89 -24.78 -21.83
CA LEU A 239 -14.59 -24.11 -21.68
C LEU A 239 -14.07 -23.57 -23.01
N MET A 240 -14.48 -24.14 -24.15
CA MET A 240 -13.95 -23.78 -25.47
C MET A 240 -14.16 -22.30 -25.82
N ASP A 241 -15.31 -21.73 -25.43
CA ASP A 241 -15.60 -20.31 -25.62
C ASP A 241 -14.79 -19.41 -24.68
N ASP A 242 -14.24 -19.93 -23.59
CA ASP A 242 -13.38 -19.15 -22.69
C ASP A 242 -11.89 -19.32 -23.00
N GLU A 243 -11.49 -20.46 -23.56
CA GLU A 243 -10.10 -20.76 -23.94
C GLU A 243 -9.52 -19.71 -24.89
N HIS A 244 -10.31 -19.18 -25.84
CA HIS A 244 -9.86 -18.15 -26.78
C HIS A 244 -9.48 -16.81 -26.10
N ASN A 245 -9.91 -16.59 -24.86
CA ASN A 245 -9.55 -15.38 -24.10
C ASN A 245 -8.10 -15.43 -23.63
N LEU A 246 -7.54 -16.63 -23.48
CA LEU A 246 -6.29 -16.90 -22.75
C LEU A 246 -5.24 -17.63 -23.57
N PHE A 247 -5.65 -18.54 -24.44
CA PHE A 247 -4.76 -19.48 -25.10
C PHE A 247 -4.68 -19.20 -26.59
N ARG A 248 -3.50 -19.41 -27.19
CA ARG A 248 -3.37 -19.59 -28.65
C ARG A 248 -3.28 -21.07 -29.03
N LYS A 249 -2.86 -21.91 -28.08
CA LYS A 249 -2.65 -23.35 -28.26
C LYS A 249 -2.81 -24.06 -26.92
N ALA A 250 -3.48 -25.22 -26.94
CA ALA A 250 -3.70 -26.05 -25.77
C ALA A 250 -3.61 -27.54 -26.17
N ILE A 251 -2.54 -28.22 -25.77
CA ILE A 251 -2.28 -29.61 -26.18
C ILE A 251 -2.46 -30.55 -24.99
N GLY A 252 -3.48 -31.41 -25.10
CA GLY A 252 -3.86 -32.35 -24.06
C GLY A 252 -3.28 -33.75 -24.26
N TYR A 253 -2.67 -34.30 -23.21
CA TYR A 253 -2.15 -35.67 -23.14
C TYR A 253 -2.96 -36.48 -22.13
N ASN A 254 -3.43 -37.65 -22.55
CA ASN A 254 -4.11 -38.59 -21.66
C ASN A 254 -3.12 -39.64 -21.11
N THR A 255 -3.42 -40.22 -19.95
CA THR A 255 -2.71 -41.39 -19.43
C THR A 255 -3.66 -42.56 -19.23
N SER A 256 -3.27 -43.78 -19.60
CA SER A 256 -4.00 -44.99 -19.19
C SER A 256 -3.89 -45.27 -17.68
N PRO A 257 -4.77 -46.11 -17.10
CA PRO A 257 -4.66 -46.50 -15.70
C PRO A 257 -3.27 -47.05 -15.33
N GLY A 258 -2.65 -46.47 -14.30
CA GLY A 258 -1.31 -46.86 -13.85
C GLY A 258 -0.16 -46.16 -14.55
N ASN A 259 -0.43 -45.31 -15.55
CA ASN A 259 0.59 -44.50 -16.23
C ASN A 259 0.85 -43.15 -15.56
N SER A 260 0.12 -42.80 -14.50
CA SER A 260 0.34 -41.61 -13.68
C SER A 260 0.59 -42.02 -12.22
N ILE A 261 1.83 -41.86 -11.74
CA ILE A 261 2.25 -42.36 -10.42
C ILE A 261 3.08 -41.30 -9.70
N THR A 262 2.68 -40.93 -8.48
CA THR A 262 3.54 -40.23 -7.52
C THR A 262 4.39 -41.27 -6.78
N TYR A 263 5.70 -41.28 -7.01
CA TYR A 263 6.63 -42.23 -6.40
C TYR A 263 7.06 -41.81 -4.99
N VAL A 264 7.26 -40.50 -4.81
CA VAL A 264 7.60 -39.90 -3.52
C VAL A 264 7.00 -38.50 -3.46
N ASP A 265 6.46 -38.13 -2.31
CA ASP A 265 6.00 -36.76 -2.04
C ASP A 265 6.22 -36.41 -0.57
N ARG A 266 7.19 -35.55 -0.29
CA ARG A 266 7.58 -35.09 1.04
C ARG A 266 7.09 -33.66 1.28
N ILE A 267 6.24 -33.13 0.39
CA ILE A 267 5.61 -31.81 0.50
C ILE A 267 4.32 -31.97 1.33
N PRO A 268 4.24 -31.39 2.55
CA PRO A 268 3.12 -31.63 3.47
C PRO A 268 1.78 -31.11 2.93
N THR A 269 1.79 -29.98 2.23
CA THR A 269 0.59 -29.39 1.62
C THR A 269 0.29 -30.04 0.26
N GLY A 270 -0.92 -30.53 0.07
CA GLY A 270 -1.35 -31.20 -1.19
C GLY A 270 -2.20 -30.33 -2.11
N ASP A 271 -2.74 -29.25 -1.57
CA ASP A 271 -3.66 -28.33 -2.21
C ASP A 271 -3.14 -26.87 -2.20
N PRO A 272 -1.93 -26.61 -2.74
CA PRO A 272 -1.36 -25.27 -2.74
C PRO A 272 -2.25 -24.24 -3.46
N ASN A 273 -2.19 -22.99 -3.00
CA ASN A 273 -2.84 -21.82 -3.58
C ASN A 273 -1.83 -20.66 -3.68
N GLY A 274 -0.80 -20.85 -4.51
CA GLY A 274 0.33 -19.93 -4.69
C GLY A 274 1.68 -20.63 -4.71
N GLU A 275 2.72 -19.94 -4.22
CA GLU A 275 4.07 -20.49 -4.11
C GLU A 275 4.15 -21.61 -3.05
N VAL A 276 4.83 -22.71 -3.39
CA VAL A 276 4.91 -23.92 -2.55
C VAL A 276 6.14 -23.88 -1.62
N GLY A 277 7.10 -22.97 -1.87
CA GLY A 277 8.33 -22.86 -1.09
C GLY A 277 9.36 -23.96 -1.36
N ALA A 278 9.29 -24.60 -2.53
CA ALA A 278 10.23 -25.61 -3.02
C ALA A 278 10.63 -25.28 -4.46
N ILE A 279 11.80 -25.73 -4.89
CA ILE A 279 12.24 -25.61 -6.29
C ILE A 279 11.62 -26.76 -7.07
N LYS A 280 10.67 -26.45 -7.95
CA LYS A 280 9.91 -27.44 -8.70
C LYS A 280 10.12 -27.28 -10.21
N PHE A 281 10.19 -28.40 -10.90
CA PHE A 281 10.24 -28.44 -12.36
C PHE A 281 9.20 -29.44 -12.88
N HIS A 282 8.61 -29.10 -14.02
CA HIS A 282 7.88 -30.03 -14.87
C HIS A 282 8.78 -30.36 -16.05
N VAL A 283 9.21 -31.61 -16.16
CA VAL A 283 10.16 -32.04 -17.19
C VAL A 283 9.47 -32.87 -18.24
N LEU A 284 9.49 -32.39 -19.48
CA LEU A 284 8.85 -33.02 -20.62
C LEU A 284 9.86 -33.92 -21.34
N VAL A 285 9.44 -35.13 -21.72
CA VAL A 285 10.33 -36.18 -22.23
C VAL A 285 9.87 -36.67 -23.60
N LYS A 286 10.78 -36.68 -24.57
CA LYS A 286 10.58 -37.31 -25.88
C LYS A 286 11.32 -38.64 -25.93
N LYS A 287 10.66 -39.67 -26.45
CA LYS A 287 11.23 -41.01 -26.67
C LYS A 287 12.26 -40.99 -27.81
N ALA A 288 13.30 -41.81 -27.69
CA ALA A 288 14.30 -42.03 -28.74
C ALA A 288 13.70 -42.70 -29.99
N ASP A 289 14.19 -42.31 -31.16
CA ASP A 289 13.71 -42.83 -32.43
C ASP A 289 13.98 -44.35 -32.53
N GLY A 290 13.00 -45.12 -32.98
CA GLY A 290 13.11 -46.58 -33.11
C GLY A 290 12.94 -47.40 -31.82
N VAL A 291 12.71 -46.75 -30.67
CA VAL A 291 12.40 -47.42 -29.40
C VAL A 291 10.91 -47.70 -29.29
N SER A 292 10.53 -48.91 -28.86
CA SER A 292 9.12 -49.24 -28.60
C SER A 292 8.62 -48.53 -27.34
N ASP A 293 7.31 -48.20 -27.29
CA ASP A 293 6.71 -47.58 -26.09
C ASP A 293 6.86 -48.45 -24.86
N GLU A 294 6.78 -49.78 -25.03
CA GLU A 294 6.98 -50.72 -23.94
C GLU A 294 8.39 -50.62 -23.34
N ALA A 295 9.42 -50.56 -24.18
CA ALA A 295 10.81 -50.45 -23.71
C ALA A 295 11.06 -49.09 -23.04
N PHE A 296 10.53 -48.00 -23.60
CA PHE A 296 10.61 -46.66 -23.04
C PHE A 296 9.91 -46.55 -21.68
N ARG A 297 8.64 -46.98 -21.61
CA ARG A 297 7.84 -46.97 -20.38
C ARG A 297 8.50 -47.83 -19.30
N ARG A 298 8.99 -49.03 -19.65
CA ARG A 298 9.70 -49.92 -18.72
C ARG A 298 10.97 -49.29 -18.16
N TYR A 299 11.77 -48.63 -18.99
CA TYR A 299 12.95 -47.90 -18.52
C TYR A 299 12.55 -46.81 -17.51
N LEU A 300 11.50 -46.02 -17.82
CA LEU A 300 11.04 -44.97 -16.92
C LEU A 300 10.48 -45.50 -15.59
N THR A 301 9.71 -46.59 -15.61
CA THR A 301 9.01 -47.11 -14.43
C THR A 301 9.82 -48.09 -13.58
N GLU A 302 10.74 -48.85 -14.17
CA GLU A 302 11.52 -49.88 -13.47
C GLU A 302 12.95 -49.43 -13.16
N THR A 303 13.50 -48.45 -13.91
CA THR A 303 14.87 -47.95 -13.69
C THR A 303 14.86 -46.50 -13.22
N PHE A 304 14.35 -45.58 -14.03
CA PHE A 304 14.48 -44.14 -13.78
C PHE A 304 13.76 -43.69 -12.50
N ALA A 305 12.43 -43.87 -12.43
CA ALA A 305 11.64 -43.33 -11.32
C ALA A 305 11.96 -43.99 -9.96
N PRO A 306 12.12 -45.33 -9.85
CA PRO A 306 12.53 -45.96 -8.61
C PRO A 306 13.87 -45.45 -8.08
N VAL A 307 14.89 -45.32 -8.95
CA VAL A 307 16.23 -44.84 -8.56
C VAL A 307 16.21 -43.36 -8.19
N PHE A 308 15.50 -42.51 -8.92
CA PHE A 308 15.36 -41.10 -8.55
C PHE A 308 14.65 -40.98 -7.20
N SER A 309 13.51 -41.66 -7.01
CA SER A 309 12.70 -41.57 -5.79
C SER A 309 13.38 -42.09 -4.52
N SER A 310 14.44 -42.90 -4.64
CA SER A 310 15.24 -43.32 -3.48
C SER A 310 16.19 -42.25 -2.94
N SER A 311 16.38 -41.13 -3.65
CA SER A 311 17.23 -40.04 -3.18
C SER A 311 16.57 -39.26 -2.04
N ASP A 312 17.32 -39.00 -0.97
CA ASP A 312 16.88 -38.16 0.15
C ASP A 312 16.79 -36.66 -0.22
N SER A 313 17.47 -36.24 -1.29
CA SER A 313 17.47 -34.84 -1.75
C SER A 313 16.20 -34.47 -2.55
N LEU A 314 15.40 -35.45 -2.98
CA LEU A 314 14.12 -35.18 -3.66
C LEU A 314 12.99 -34.95 -2.67
N LEU A 315 12.20 -33.92 -2.88
CA LEU A 315 10.92 -33.77 -2.18
C LEU A 315 9.81 -34.50 -2.90
N LYS A 316 9.74 -34.41 -4.22
CA LYS A 316 8.63 -35.00 -4.99
C LYS A 316 9.13 -35.57 -6.30
N LEU A 317 8.57 -36.71 -6.68
CA LEU A 317 8.66 -37.26 -8.02
C LEU A 317 7.29 -37.84 -8.42
N ARG A 318 6.66 -37.23 -9.42
CA ARG A 318 5.44 -37.76 -10.07
C ARG A 318 5.74 -37.97 -11.55
N LEU A 319 5.43 -39.14 -12.07
CA LEU A 319 5.67 -39.53 -13.46
C LEU A 319 4.34 -39.75 -14.18
N HIS A 320 4.22 -39.18 -15.36
CA HIS A 320 3.12 -39.36 -16.30
C HIS A 320 3.66 -39.96 -17.61
N LEU A 321 3.14 -41.12 -18.01
CA LEU A 321 3.40 -41.72 -19.31
C LEU A 321 2.21 -41.42 -20.21
N PHE A 322 2.44 -40.69 -21.29
CA PHE A 322 1.38 -40.22 -22.15
C PHE A 322 0.98 -41.28 -23.19
N GLU A 323 -0.31 -41.31 -23.50
CA GLU A 323 -0.82 -41.90 -24.74
C GLU A 323 -0.61 -40.92 -25.90
N GLU A 324 -0.83 -41.37 -27.13
CA GLU A 324 -0.78 -40.52 -28.32
C GLU A 324 -1.73 -39.33 -28.20
N VAL A 325 -1.30 -38.18 -28.72
CA VAL A 325 -2.12 -36.94 -28.70
C VAL A 325 -3.38 -37.15 -29.54
N ASP A 326 -4.54 -36.90 -28.94
CA ASP A 326 -5.81 -36.92 -29.65
C ASP A 326 -6.02 -35.62 -30.44
N ASN A 327 -5.56 -35.63 -31.70
CA ASN A 327 -5.74 -34.54 -32.65
C ASN A 327 -7.16 -34.46 -33.26
N SER A 328 -8.12 -35.29 -32.81
CA SER A 328 -9.50 -35.24 -33.31
C SER A 328 -10.36 -34.15 -32.66
N ARG A 329 -9.84 -33.51 -31.61
CA ARG A 329 -10.51 -32.42 -30.89
C ARG A 329 -10.65 -31.20 -31.81
N PRO A 330 -11.86 -30.64 -31.98
CA PRO A 330 -12.04 -29.45 -32.77
C PRO A 330 -11.30 -28.26 -32.15
N ASP A 331 -10.68 -27.44 -32.99
CA ASP A 331 -10.09 -26.18 -32.56
C ASP A 331 -11.19 -25.26 -31.98
N ALA A 332 -10.91 -24.63 -30.86
CA ALA A 332 -11.72 -23.48 -30.42
C ALA A 332 -11.34 -22.25 -31.26
N PRO A 333 -12.22 -21.23 -31.37
CA PRO A 333 -11.91 -20.04 -32.17
C PRO A 333 -10.56 -19.40 -31.78
N GLY A 334 -9.54 -19.54 -32.64
CA GLY A 334 -8.21 -18.98 -32.37
C GLY A 334 -7.33 -19.78 -31.40
N VAL A 335 -7.73 -20.99 -31.01
CA VAL A 335 -6.95 -21.90 -30.15
C VAL A 335 -6.67 -23.20 -30.89
N SER A 336 -5.39 -23.52 -31.08
CA SER A 336 -5.00 -24.78 -31.71
C SER A 336 -4.98 -25.93 -30.69
N HIS A 337 -5.68 -27.02 -31.01
CA HIS A 337 -5.66 -28.27 -30.24
C HIS A 337 -4.88 -29.39 -30.95
N HIS A 338 -4.21 -29.05 -32.05
CA HIS A 338 -3.48 -29.98 -32.89
C HIS A 338 -1.96 -29.89 -32.63
N GLU A 339 -1.31 -31.04 -32.44
CA GLU A 339 0.15 -31.14 -32.37
C GLU A 339 0.67 -32.16 -33.41
N PRO A 340 1.65 -31.80 -34.27
CA PRO A 340 2.30 -32.75 -35.16
C PRO A 340 3.10 -33.81 -34.38
N GLU A 341 3.13 -35.04 -34.89
CA GLU A 341 3.79 -36.20 -34.28
C GLU A 341 5.25 -35.92 -33.86
N ALA A 342 6.01 -35.19 -34.68
CA ALA A 342 7.41 -34.83 -34.40
C ALA A 342 7.59 -33.97 -33.13
N LYS A 343 6.52 -33.31 -32.66
CA LYS A 343 6.50 -32.48 -31.46
C LYS A 343 5.89 -33.19 -30.24
N HIS A 344 5.39 -34.42 -30.37
CA HIS A 344 4.74 -35.13 -29.28
C HIS A 344 5.72 -35.45 -28.13
N TYR A 345 5.31 -35.12 -26.91
CA TYR A 345 5.92 -35.64 -25.69
C TYR A 345 5.34 -37.01 -25.36
N HIS A 346 6.20 -37.90 -24.85
CA HIS A 346 5.84 -39.28 -24.53
C HIS A 346 5.71 -39.51 -23.02
N ALA A 347 6.29 -38.62 -22.22
CA ALA A 347 6.13 -38.59 -20.78
C ALA A 347 6.37 -37.17 -20.23
N ALA A 348 5.90 -36.93 -19.01
CA ALA A 348 6.29 -35.79 -18.20
C ALA A 348 6.59 -36.27 -16.77
N TYR A 349 7.46 -35.56 -16.06
CA TYR A 349 7.58 -35.76 -14.62
C TYR A 349 7.70 -34.44 -13.85
N GLU A 350 6.96 -34.36 -12.74
CA GLU A 350 7.12 -33.32 -11.74
C GLU A 350 8.23 -33.74 -10.77
N ILE A 351 9.20 -32.86 -10.56
CA ILE A 351 10.31 -33.08 -9.64
C ILE A 351 10.54 -31.85 -8.77
N ALA A 352 10.72 -32.08 -7.46
CA ALA A 352 10.85 -31.01 -6.48
C ALA A 352 12.06 -31.19 -5.58
N PHE A 353 12.70 -30.08 -5.23
CA PHE A 353 13.83 -29.99 -4.30
C PHE A 353 13.55 -28.95 -3.24
N ALA A 354 14.16 -29.15 -2.08
CA ALA A 354 14.11 -28.22 -0.97
C ALA A 354 14.62 -26.82 -1.28
N ASN A 355 15.74 -26.78 -1.98
CA ASN A 355 16.53 -25.60 -2.27
C ASN A 355 17.58 -25.98 -3.34
N HIS A 356 18.33 -24.99 -3.81
CA HIS A 356 19.32 -25.20 -4.88
C HIS A 356 20.42 -26.17 -4.45
N LEU A 357 20.79 -26.20 -3.16
CA LEU A 357 21.83 -27.10 -2.67
C LEU A 357 21.39 -28.57 -2.75
N GLU A 358 20.17 -28.90 -2.34
CA GLU A 358 19.64 -30.26 -2.48
C GLU A 358 19.49 -30.68 -3.95
N ARG A 359 19.15 -29.74 -4.84
CA ARG A 359 19.16 -29.99 -6.29
C ARG A 359 20.55 -30.36 -6.81
N GLU A 360 21.56 -29.56 -6.49
CA GLU A 360 22.93 -29.85 -6.93
C GLU A 360 23.47 -31.14 -6.30
N LYS A 361 23.14 -31.43 -5.04
CA LYS A 361 23.47 -32.71 -4.39
C LYS A 361 22.86 -33.88 -5.13
N PHE A 362 21.60 -33.78 -5.54
CA PHE A 362 20.93 -34.81 -6.33
C PHE A 362 21.64 -35.01 -7.68
N PHE A 363 21.96 -33.93 -8.42
CA PHE A 363 22.66 -34.05 -9.69
C PHE A 363 24.07 -34.65 -9.56
N ALA A 364 24.76 -34.41 -8.44
CA ALA A 364 26.05 -35.00 -8.13
C ALA A 364 25.97 -36.43 -7.54
N SER A 365 24.77 -36.97 -7.34
CA SER A 365 24.56 -38.21 -6.60
C SER A 365 24.74 -39.47 -7.46
N SER A 366 24.98 -40.61 -6.80
CA SER A 366 25.04 -41.92 -7.47
C SER A 366 23.72 -42.32 -8.12
N GLU A 367 22.60 -41.96 -7.50
CA GLU A 367 21.25 -42.21 -8.01
C GLU A 367 21.05 -41.54 -9.37
N TYR A 368 21.41 -40.25 -9.50
CA TYR A 368 21.31 -39.54 -10.77
C TYR A 368 22.21 -40.18 -11.84
N ALA A 369 23.46 -40.50 -11.50
CA ALA A 369 24.39 -41.14 -12.42
C ALA A 369 23.91 -42.53 -12.88
N ILE A 370 23.32 -43.33 -11.98
CA ILE A 370 22.77 -44.66 -12.31
C ILE A 370 21.56 -44.53 -13.24
N ALA A 371 20.59 -43.70 -12.87
CA ALA A 371 19.36 -43.56 -13.63
C ALA A 371 19.61 -42.95 -15.02
N THR A 372 20.56 -42.03 -15.17
CA THR A 372 20.84 -41.37 -16.45
C THR A 372 21.84 -42.10 -17.35
N LYS A 373 22.56 -43.10 -16.84
CA LYS A 373 23.60 -43.85 -17.56
C LYS A 373 23.18 -44.35 -18.94
N ASP A 374 21.97 -44.90 -19.02
CA ASP A 374 21.41 -45.50 -20.24
C ASP A 374 20.30 -44.65 -20.86
N ALA A 375 20.10 -43.41 -20.39
CA ALA A 375 19.00 -42.55 -20.81
C ALA A 375 18.96 -42.35 -22.33
N ALA A 376 20.10 -42.09 -22.98
CA ALA A 376 20.17 -41.85 -24.42
C ALA A 376 19.71 -43.05 -25.29
N LYS A 377 19.60 -44.26 -24.72
CA LYS A 377 19.04 -45.42 -25.42
C LYS A 377 17.53 -45.36 -25.55
N TYR A 378 16.85 -44.62 -24.67
CA TYR A 378 15.39 -44.61 -24.55
C TYR A 378 14.80 -43.20 -24.69
N ILE A 379 15.54 -42.16 -24.30
CA ILE A 379 15.13 -40.77 -24.29
C ILE A 379 15.91 -40.01 -25.36
N LYS A 380 15.16 -39.31 -26.23
CA LYS A 380 15.72 -38.38 -27.22
C LYS A 380 16.06 -37.04 -26.59
N GLN A 381 15.14 -36.52 -25.79
CA GLN A 381 15.18 -35.15 -25.30
C GLN A 381 14.42 -35.03 -23.98
N ILE A 382 14.96 -34.19 -23.08
CA ILE A 382 14.28 -33.70 -21.88
C ILE A 382 14.22 -32.18 -21.92
N GLN A 383 13.12 -31.60 -21.46
CA GLN A 383 12.94 -30.14 -21.38
C GLN A 383 12.36 -29.76 -20.01
N PRO A 384 13.15 -29.14 -19.13
CA PRO A 384 12.70 -28.72 -17.80
C PRO A 384 12.06 -27.33 -17.82
N PHE A 385 10.86 -27.22 -17.24
CA PHE A 385 10.15 -25.95 -17.07
C PHE A 385 10.04 -25.63 -15.57
N PRO A 386 10.67 -24.55 -15.07
CA PRO A 386 10.55 -24.15 -13.68
C PRO A 386 9.12 -23.77 -13.32
N GLU A 387 8.63 -24.25 -12.18
CA GLU A 387 7.32 -23.82 -11.66
C GLU A 387 7.45 -22.45 -10.97
N ARG A 388 6.59 -21.50 -11.34
CA ARG A 388 6.45 -20.19 -10.69
C ARG A 388 5.43 -20.25 -9.55
N ALA A 389 4.29 -20.90 -9.77
CA ALA A 389 3.22 -21.05 -8.78
C ALA A 389 2.32 -22.26 -9.09
N SER A 390 1.66 -22.77 -8.05
CA SER A 390 0.67 -23.87 -8.14
C SER A 390 -0.67 -23.44 -7.54
N TYR A 391 -1.77 -23.68 -8.23
CA TYR A 391 -3.12 -23.45 -7.72
C TYR A 391 -3.98 -24.70 -7.84
N THR A 392 -4.59 -25.11 -6.73
CA THR A 392 -5.42 -26.32 -6.65
C THR A 392 -6.88 -25.93 -6.53
N PHE A 393 -7.72 -26.35 -7.47
CA PHE A 393 -9.13 -25.99 -7.51
C PHE A 393 -10.06 -27.14 -7.13
N VAL A 394 -9.66 -28.38 -7.41
CA VAL A 394 -10.32 -29.59 -6.95
C VAL A 394 -9.30 -30.46 -6.22
N TYR A 395 -9.65 -30.98 -5.06
CA TYR A 395 -8.80 -31.88 -4.29
C TYR A 395 -9.65 -32.90 -3.52
N ASP A 396 -9.29 -34.18 -3.59
CA ASP A 396 -10.05 -35.32 -3.04
C ASP A 396 -11.54 -35.31 -3.46
N GLY A 397 -11.78 -35.02 -4.74
CA GLY A 397 -13.11 -34.96 -5.35
C GLY A 397 -13.98 -33.77 -4.89
N LYS A 398 -13.39 -32.77 -4.21
CA LYS A 398 -14.11 -31.60 -3.67
C LYS A 398 -13.50 -30.30 -4.16
N LEU A 399 -14.34 -29.29 -4.35
CA LEU A 399 -13.90 -27.92 -4.63
C LEU A 399 -13.10 -27.38 -3.45
N THR A 400 -11.86 -26.95 -3.70
CA THR A 400 -11.09 -26.16 -2.74
C THR A 400 -11.70 -24.76 -2.58
N LEU A 401 -11.20 -23.96 -1.64
CA LEU A 401 -11.64 -22.57 -1.53
C LEU A 401 -11.38 -21.77 -2.82
N ALA A 402 -10.27 -22.06 -3.51
CA ALA A 402 -9.95 -21.47 -4.81
C ALA A 402 -10.91 -21.93 -5.91
N GLY A 403 -11.27 -23.22 -5.93
CA GLY A 403 -12.33 -23.77 -6.79
C GLY A 403 -13.68 -23.07 -6.61
N GLN A 404 -14.03 -22.77 -5.36
CA GLN A 404 -15.30 -22.10 -5.05
C GLN A 404 -15.32 -20.64 -5.47
N ARG A 405 -14.22 -19.89 -5.32
CA ARG A 405 -14.27 -18.41 -5.33
C ARG A 405 -13.16 -17.67 -6.07
N SER A 406 -12.25 -18.36 -6.76
CA SER A 406 -10.93 -17.89 -7.28
C SER A 406 -9.76 -18.04 -6.31
N ALA A 407 -8.57 -18.20 -6.86
CA ALA A 407 -7.32 -18.29 -6.09
C ALA A 407 -7.07 -17.03 -5.24
N LYS A 408 -7.26 -15.84 -5.81
CA LYS A 408 -7.04 -14.56 -5.11
C LYS A 408 -8.01 -14.34 -3.95
N VAL A 409 -9.30 -14.66 -4.14
CA VAL A 409 -10.30 -14.54 -3.07
C VAL A 409 -10.03 -15.56 -1.96
N ALA A 410 -9.61 -16.78 -2.31
CA ALA A 410 -9.22 -17.78 -1.34
C ALA A 410 -8.04 -17.30 -0.47
N SER A 411 -7.00 -16.71 -1.08
CA SER A 411 -5.88 -16.13 -0.35
C SER A 411 -6.31 -14.99 0.58
N LEU A 412 -7.23 -14.13 0.13
CA LEU A 412 -7.74 -13.04 0.97
C LEU A 412 -8.46 -13.58 2.21
N ILE A 413 -9.41 -14.51 2.02
CA ILE A 413 -10.16 -15.14 3.13
C ILE A 413 -9.21 -15.78 4.14
N GLN A 414 -8.19 -16.49 3.66
CA GLN A 414 -7.19 -17.12 4.51
C GLN A 414 -6.32 -16.09 5.24
N SER A 415 -5.90 -15.02 4.57
CA SER A 415 -5.00 -13.99 5.14
C SER A 415 -5.63 -13.19 6.28
N VAL A 416 -6.93 -12.89 6.19
CA VAL A 416 -7.66 -12.13 7.23
C VAL A 416 -8.40 -13.04 8.22
N GLY A 417 -8.33 -14.36 8.03
CA GLY A 417 -9.05 -15.31 8.88
C GLY A 417 -10.58 -15.15 8.83
N ALA A 418 -11.15 -14.86 7.66
CA ALA A 418 -12.59 -14.57 7.48
C ALA A 418 -13.45 -15.85 7.58
N THR A 419 -13.50 -16.46 8.75
CA THR A 419 -14.20 -17.73 9.02
C THR A 419 -15.70 -17.66 8.70
N ASN A 420 -16.32 -16.49 8.76
CA ASN A 420 -17.70 -16.27 8.34
C ASN A 420 -17.94 -16.59 6.86
N GLN A 421 -16.93 -16.44 6.00
CA GLN A 421 -17.03 -16.79 4.57
C GLN A 421 -17.02 -18.30 4.32
N LEU A 422 -16.67 -19.11 5.33
CA LEU A 422 -16.62 -20.57 5.26
C LEU A 422 -17.89 -21.24 5.83
N LYS A 423 -18.85 -20.44 6.32
CA LYS A 423 -20.13 -20.97 6.82
C LYS A 423 -20.93 -21.59 5.68
N GLN A 424 -21.63 -22.69 5.99
CA GLN A 424 -22.36 -23.48 5.00
C GLN A 424 -23.44 -22.70 4.27
N ASP A 425 -24.15 -21.79 4.95
CA ASP A 425 -25.14 -20.90 4.34
C ASP A 425 -24.53 -20.01 3.24
N ILE A 426 -23.36 -19.41 3.49
CA ILE A 426 -22.63 -18.61 2.49
C ILE A 426 -22.06 -19.50 1.38
N VAL A 427 -21.49 -20.67 1.72
CA VAL A 427 -20.94 -21.60 0.72
C VAL A 427 -22.05 -22.15 -0.20
N SER A 428 -23.20 -22.52 0.35
CA SER A 428 -24.37 -22.98 -0.42
C SER A 428 -24.93 -21.86 -1.30
N LEU A 429 -24.97 -20.62 -0.80
CA LEU A 429 -25.36 -19.46 -1.60
C LEU A 429 -24.42 -19.27 -2.80
N MET A 430 -23.11 -19.32 -2.58
CA MET A 430 -22.11 -19.12 -3.63
C MET A 430 -22.04 -20.25 -4.66
N ASN A 431 -22.32 -21.49 -4.24
CA ASN A 431 -22.30 -22.65 -5.10
C ASN A 431 -23.66 -22.94 -5.76
N GLY A 432 -24.66 -22.05 -5.60
CA GLY A 432 -25.99 -22.22 -6.19
C GLY A 432 -26.80 -23.39 -5.61
N GLN A 433 -26.39 -23.94 -4.45
CA GLN A 433 -27.09 -25.02 -3.75
C GLN A 433 -28.22 -24.47 -2.87
N ILE A 434 -29.10 -23.65 -3.45
CA ILE A 434 -30.21 -23.00 -2.72
C ILE A 434 -31.22 -24.04 -2.19
N ALA A 435 -31.26 -25.24 -2.77
CA ALA A 435 -32.14 -26.32 -2.34
C ALA A 435 -31.91 -26.79 -0.88
N SER A 436 -30.71 -26.60 -0.30
CA SER A 436 -30.43 -26.97 1.09
C SER A 436 -30.81 -25.88 2.11
N LEU A 437 -30.84 -24.61 1.70
CA LEU A 437 -31.26 -23.48 2.54
C LEU A 437 -32.79 -23.48 2.75
N ILE A 438 -33.54 -24.06 1.82
CA ILE A 438 -35.01 -24.07 1.83
C ILE A 438 -35.59 -25.19 2.74
N GLN A 439 -34.82 -26.22 3.11
CA GLN A 439 -35.35 -27.32 3.93
C GLN A 439 -35.43 -27.04 5.44
N ASN A 440 -34.78 -25.98 5.95
CA ASN A 440 -34.81 -25.64 7.39
C ASN A 440 -35.68 -24.44 7.76
N VAL A 441 -36.35 -23.80 6.81
CA VAL A 441 -37.35 -22.77 7.11
C VAL A 441 -38.55 -22.98 6.20
N GLY A 442 -39.43 -23.89 6.62
CA GLY A 442 -40.78 -23.96 6.07
C GLY A 442 -41.51 -22.65 6.34
N ALA A 443 -41.92 -21.95 5.27
CA ALA A 443 -43.32 -21.94 4.85
C ALA A 443 -43.53 -20.95 3.69
N SER A 444 -43.69 -21.54 2.50
CA SER A 444 -44.66 -21.17 1.45
C SER A 444 -44.82 -19.70 1.06
N ASN A 445 -44.25 -19.31 -0.08
CA ASN A 445 -45.03 -19.29 -1.33
C ASN A 445 -44.07 -19.17 -2.53
N GLN A 446 -43.85 -20.32 -3.18
CA GLN A 446 -43.31 -20.43 -4.53
C GLN A 446 -44.45 -20.45 -5.55
N HIS A 447 -44.05 -20.07 -6.78
CA HIS A 447 -44.73 -20.15 -8.07
C HIS A 447 -45.41 -18.85 -8.51
N GLN A 448 -45.11 -18.29 -9.69
CA GLN A 448 -44.33 -18.81 -10.81
C GLN A 448 -44.09 -17.67 -11.80
N GLU A 449 -42.90 -17.71 -12.43
CA GLU A 449 -42.65 -17.38 -13.86
C GLU A 449 -42.86 -15.93 -14.34
N ASP A 450 -42.06 -15.35 -15.23
CA ASP A 450 -41.10 -15.91 -16.18
C ASP A 450 -40.06 -14.85 -16.57
N VAL A 451 -38.89 -15.37 -16.96
CA VAL A 451 -37.97 -14.91 -18.02
C VAL A 451 -38.16 -13.48 -18.54
N VAL A 452 -37.13 -12.61 -18.40
CA VAL A 452 -36.61 -11.63 -19.40
C VAL A 452 -35.46 -10.77 -18.81
N SER A 453 -34.27 -10.82 -19.44
CA SER A 453 -33.28 -9.73 -19.65
C SER A 453 -32.68 -8.94 -18.46
N LEU A 454 -31.37 -9.12 -18.19
CA LEU A 454 -30.46 -8.08 -17.64
C LEU A 454 -29.01 -8.45 -18.10
N MET A 455 -28.29 -7.87 -19.06
CA MET A 455 -28.33 -6.56 -19.72
C MET A 455 -29.74 -6.17 -20.21
N PRO A 456 -30.08 -4.89 -20.09
CA PRO A 456 -29.53 -3.93 -21.06
C PRO A 456 -28.83 -2.77 -20.30
N SER A 457 -27.67 -2.27 -20.73
CA SER A 457 -27.61 -1.21 -21.75
C SER A 457 -28.86 -0.31 -21.67
N GLN A 458 -28.78 0.98 -21.42
CA GLN A 458 -28.22 1.98 -22.30
C GLN A 458 -28.92 3.28 -21.92
N VAL A 459 -28.35 4.42 -22.29
CA VAL A 459 -29.15 5.32 -23.12
C VAL A 459 -28.21 5.73 -24.25
N ASN A 460 -28.45 5.43 -25.51
CA ASN A 460 -29.74 5.44 -26.19
C ASN A 460 -30.55 4.14 -26.02
N GLY A 461 -31.73 4.10 -25.40
CA GLY A 461 -32.75 5.14 -25.23
C GLY A 461 -33.42 5.15 -23.85
N LYS A 462 -33.75 6.35 -23.35
CA LYS A 462 -34.67 6.64 -22.24
C LYS A 462 -34.67 5.64 -21.07
N SER A 463 -33.66 5.68 -20.19
CA SER A 463 -33.80 5.09 -18.85
C SER A 463 -34.96 5.80 -18.13
N SER A 464 -36.01 5.05 -17.81
CA SER A 464 -37.19 5.57 -17.10
C SER A 464 -37.03 5.54 -15.58
N SER A 465 -35.90 5.05 -15.03
CA SER A 465 -35.71 4.96 -13.58
C SER A 465 -34.93 6.15 -13.04
N LEU A 466 -35.43 6.73 -11.94
CA LEU A 466 -34.87 7.93 -11.32
C LEU A 466 -33.61 7.67 -10.47
N GLY A 467 -33.17 6.42 -10.33
CA GLY A 467 -32.05 6.05 -9.46
C GLY A 467 -30.71 6.69 -9.82
N HIS A 468 -30.53 7.11 -11.08
CA HIS A 468 -29.31 7.80 -11.52
C HIS A 468 -29.13 9.21 -10.93
N TYR A 469 -30.17 9.78 -10.31
CA TYR A 469 -30.11 11.05 -9.58
C TYR A 469 -29.72 10.90 -8.10
N LEU A 470 -29.62 9.67 -7.59
CA LEU A 470 -29.34 9.39 -6.18
C LEU A 470 -27.87 8.97 -5.95
N GLN A 471 -27.37 9.19 -4.72
CA GLN A 471 -26.06 8.74 -4.23
C GLN A 471 -26.15 7.60 -3.20
N GLY A 472 -27.35 7.32 -2.67
CA GLY A 472 -27.58 6.29 -1.65
C GLY A 472 -28.48 6.77 -0.51
N LEU A 473 -28.58 5.99 0.57
CA LEU A 473 -29.32 6.37 1.78
C LEU A 473 -28.42 7.20 2.71
N GLN A 474 -28.82 8.43 3.03
CA GLN A 474 -28.02 9.34 3.86
C GLN A 474 -28.28 9.17 5.35
N HIS A 475 -29.54 9.04 5.76
CA HIS A 475 -29.87 8.74 7.15
C HIS A 475 -31.18 7.96 7.29
N VAL A 476 -31.37 7.43 8.51
CA VAL A 476 -32.63 6.88 8.98
C VAL A 476 -33.10 7.71 10.17
N GLY A 477 -34.30 8.25 10.11
CA GLY A 477 -34.84 9.05 11.20
C GLY A 477 -35.83 8.30 12.08
N ILE A 478 -35.72 8.55 13.37
CA ILE A 478 -36.52 7.90 14.41
C ILE A 478 -37.04 8.93 15.41
N THR A 479 -38.33 8.85 15.70
CA THR A 479 -38.94 9.68 16.75
C THR A 479 -38.64 9.09 18.11
N VAL A 480 -38.07 9.90 19.01
CA VAL A 480 -37.64 9.47 20.34
C VAL A 480 -38.47 10.09 21.44
N ASN A 481 -38.76 9.33 22.50
CA ASN A 481 -39.55 9.81 23.63
C ASN A 481 -38.76 10.71 24.59
N ASP A 482 -37.44 10.48 24.68
CA ASP A 482 -36.53 11.14 25.62
C ASP A 482 -35.21 11.41 24.91
N MET A 483 -35.04 12.64 24.43
CA MET A 483 -33.85 13.04 23.68
C MET A 483 -32.56 12.85 24.49
N THR A 484 -32.60 13.04 25.81
CA THR A 484 -31.41 12.92 26.65
C THR A 484 -30.94 11.47 26.72
N LYS A 485 -31.84 10.54 27.03
CA LYS A 485 -31.49 9.10 27.07
C LYS A 485 -31.13 8.55 25.71
N SER A 486 -31.79 9.03 24.66
CA SER A 486 -31.43 8.62 23.30
C SER A 486 -30.05 9.13 22.91
N LEU A 487 -29.67 10.36 23.26
CA LEU A 487 -28.31 10.85 23.04
C LEU A 487 -27.29 10.03 23.83
N GLU A 488 -27.52 9.77 25.12
CA GLU A 488 -26.67 8.89 25.93
C GLU A 488 -26.50 7.52 25.26
N PHE A 489 -27.58 6.93 24.77
CA PHE A 489 -27.52 5.65 24.08
C PHE A 489 -26.76 5.72 22.74
N TYR A 490 -27.13 6.61 21.83
CA TYR A 490 -26.55 6.63 20.49
C TYR A 490 -25.14 7.21 20.44
N VAL A 491 -24.79 8.12 21.35
CA VAL A 491 -23.46 8.77 21.41
C VAL A 491 -22.57 8.05 22.41
N ASP A 492 -22.99 7.92 23.67
CA ASP A 492 -22.10 7.44 24.73
C ASP A 492 -22.04 5.90 24.78
N VAL A 493 -23.16 5.20 24.59
CA VAL A 493 -23.19 3.73 24.58
C VAL A 493 -22.75 3.15 23.25
N LEU A 494 -23.24 3.69 22.13
CA LEU A 494 -22.96 3.16 20.79
C LEU A 494 -21.79 3.86 20.07
N GLY A 495 -21.23 4.93 20.63
CA GLY A 495 -20.04 5.61 20.10
C GLY A 495 -20.27 6.50 18.88
N GLY A 496 -21.53 6.81 18.54
CA GLY A 496 -21.88 7.70 17.44
C GLY A 496 -21.38 9.14 17.65
N LYS A 497 -21.17 9.90 16.56
CA LYS A 497 -20.68 11.28 16.62
C LYS A 497 -21.75 12.28 16.19
N PRO A 498 -22.13 13.27 17.04
CA PRO A 498 -23.06 14.31 16.64
C PRO A 498 -22.53 15.09 15.44
N ALA A 499 -23.32 15.16 14.37
CA ALA A 499 -22.99 15.91 13.16
C ALA A 499 -23.59 17.32 13.23
N ILE A 500 -24.92 17.39 13.28
CA ILE A 500 -25.68 18.65 13.30
C ILE A 500 -26.88 18.46 14.24
N GLY A 501 -27.28 19.53 14.91
CA GLY A 501 -28.47 19.53 15.76
C GLY A 501 -29.06 20.93 15.90
N GLY A 502 -30.35 21.00 16.19
CA GLY A 502 -31.03 22.25 16.50
C GLY A 502 -32.30 22.01 17.29
N ASP A 503 -32.71 23.05 18.01
CA ASP A 503 -33.88 23.02 18.89
C ASP A 503 -34.87 24.10 18.50
N GLY A 504 -36.16 23.83 18.70
CA GLY A 504 -37.21 24.84 18.57
C GLY A 504 -37.59 25.15 17.13
N PHE A 505 -37.45 24.19 16.21
CA PHE A 505 -37.86 24.39 14.83
C PHE A 505 -39.38 24.54 14.71
N ILE A 506 -39.79 25.67 14.16
CA ILE A 506 -41.17 26.07 13.92
C ILE A 506 -41.27 26.76 12.55
N GLY A 507 -42.47 26.88 12.02
CA GLY A 507 -42.74 27.63 10.79
C GLY A 507 -43.68 26.89 9.84
N ASP A 508 -44.53 27.64 9.15
CA ASP A 508 -45.48 27.08 8.19
C ASP A 508 -44.81 26.26 7.09
N GLU A 509 -43.71 26.74 6.52
CA GLU A 509 -42.99 25.99 5.48
C GLU A 509 -42.48 24.64 5.97
N LEU A 510 -41.96 24.60 7.20
CA LEU A 510 -41.44 23.37 7.81
C LEU A 510 -42.57 22.42 8.22
N HIS A 511 -43.68 22.95 8.74
CA HIS A 511 -44.85 22.15 9.04
C HIS A 511 -45.41 21.50 7.78
N ASN A 512 -45.57 22.28 6.70
CA ASN A 512 -46.07 21.76 5.43
C ASN A 512 -45.11 20.73 4.82
N LEU A 513 -43.80 20.98 4.91
CA LEU A 513 -42.77 20.04 4.48
C LEU A 513 -42.99 18.65 5.09
N LEU A 514 -43.22 18.57 6.40
CA LEU A 514 -43.30 17.28 7.12
C LEU A 514 -44.69 16.63 7.04
N PHE A 515 -45.76 17.42 7.13
CA PHE A 515 -47.11 16.91 7.47
C PHE A 515 -48.24 17.27 6.50
N GLN A 516 -47.97 17.95 5.37
CA GLN A 516 -49.04 18.45 4.51
C GLN A 516 -50.04 17.37 4.06
N LYS A 517 -49.56 16.18 3.68
CA LYS A 517 -50.48 15.08 3.28
C LYS A 517 -51.40 14.67 4.43
N GLU A 518 -50.85 14.46 5.62
CA GLU A 518 -51.63 14.08 6.80
C GLU A 518 -52.64 15.18 7.21
N ASP A 519 -52.25 16.45 7.12
CA ASP A 519 -53.14 17.61 7.30
C ASP A 519 -54.33 17.53 6.33
N LEU A 520 -54.06 17.34 5.03
CA LEU A 520 -55.08 17.22 3.99
C LEU A 520 -56.01 16.01 4.21
N GLU A 521 -55.47 14.89 4.66
CA GLU A 521 -56.25 13.69 4.98
C GLU A 521 -57.15 13.89 6.20
N ALA A 522 -56.67 14.56 7.24
CA ALA A 522 -57.46 14.92 8.40
C ALA A 522 -58.59 15.88 8.03
N TRP A 523 -58.28 16.96 7.30
CA TRP A 523 -59.29 17.96 6.90
C TRP A 523 -60.34 17.37 5.96
N LYS A 524 -59.95 16.51 5.02
CA LYS A 524 -60.89 15.78 4.16
C LYS A 524 -61.88 14.92 4.96
N GLN A 525 -61.45 14.42 6.12
CA GLN A 525 -62.27 13.62 7.03
C GLN A 525 -62.97 14.46 8.11
N GLY A 526 -62.78 15.78 8.13
CA GLY A 526 -63.28 16.67 9.19
C GLY A 526 -62.64 16.42 10.56
N LEU A 527 -61.47 15.77 10.59
CA LEU A 527 -60.72 15.46 11.80
C LEU A 527 -59.74 16.60 12.12
N ASN A 528 -59.48 16.78 13.41
CA ASN A 528 -58.37 17.62 13.86
C ASN A 528 -57.05 16.86 13.60
N PRO A 529 -56.07 17.42 12.86
CA PRO A 529 -54.80 16.75 12.55
C PRO A 529 -54.08 16.16 13.77
N LYS A 530 -54.21 16.79 14.94
CA LYS A 530 -53.64 16.31 16.20
C LYS A 530 -54.17 14.93 16.60
N THR A 531 -55.42 14.60 16.24
CA THR A 531 -56.05 13.30 16.55
C THR A 531 -55.47 12.12 15.76
N ILE A 532 -54.76 12.41 14.67
CA ILE A 532 -54.05 11.39 13.87
C ILE A 532 -52.53 11.48 14.04
N GLY A 533 -52.05 12.24 15.03
CA GLY A 533 -50.63 12.31 15.39
C GLY A 533 -49.81 13.39 14.68
N VAL A 534 -50.45 14.40 14.06
CA VAL A 534 -49.75 15.55 13.48
C VAL A 534 -49.54 16.65 14.55
N PRO A 535 -48.28 17.00 14.91
CA PRO A 535 -48.00 18.09 15.85
C PRO A 535 -48.11 19.46 15.16
N ASN A 536 -48.60 20.46 15.90
CA ASN A 536 -48.70 21.85 15.44
C ASN A 536 -47.43 22.65 15.75
N ILE A 537 -46.49 22.62 14.78
CA ILE A 537 -45.25 23.40 14.79
C ILE A 537 -45.30 24.69 13.94
N ARG A 538 -46.48 25.20 13.57
CA ARG A 538 -46.61 26.30 12.58
C ARG A 538 -46.05 27.64 13.08
N ASP A 539 -46.49 28.06 14.26
CA ASP A 539 -46.19 29.39 14.82
C ASP A 539 -45.48 29.32 16.19
N GLY A 540 -45.19 28.11 16.68
CA GLY A 540 -44.60 27.89 18.00
C GLY A 540 -45.55 28.15 19.17
N SER A 541 -46.86 28.23 18.93
CA SER A 541 -47.85 28.39 20.02
C SER A 541 -48.07 27.10 20.82
N GLN A 542 -47.85 25.93 20.22
CA GLN A 542 -48.11 24.63 20.84
C GLN A 542 -46.85 23.76 20.89
N GLU A 543 -46.35 23.32 19.75
CA GLU A 543 -45.28 22.33 19.68
C GLU A 543 -44.10 22.86 18.87
N ALA A 544 -42.92 22.32 19.13
CA ALA A 544 -41.71 22.60 18.37
C ALA A 544 -40.94 21.30 18.11
N LEU A 545 -40.16 21.30 17.03
CA LEU A 545 -39.32 20.18 16.61
C LEU A 545 -37.87 20.40 17.06
N ASP A 546 -37.28 19.39 17.68
CA ASP A 546 -35.85 19.28 17.93
C ASP A 546 -35.28 18.10 17.14
N VAL A 547 -34.09 18.27 16.55
CA VAL A 547 -33.43 17.22 15.76
C VAL A 547 -31.95 17.04 16.13
N ARG A 548 -31.46 15.81 16.05
CA ARG A 548 -30.04 15.47 16.22
C ARG A 548 -29.60 14.42 15.21
N PHE A 549 -28.60 14.76 14.40
CA PHE A 549 -27.98 13.81 13.47
C PHE A 549 -26.73 13.21 14.11
N ILE A 550 -26.67 11.88 14.16
CA ILE A 550 -25.58 11.12 14.78
C ILE A 550 -24.94 10.25 13.71
N SER A 551 -23.66 10.51 13.41
CA SER A 551 -22.88 9.78 12.42
C SER A 551 -22.31 8.50 13.01
N PHE A 552 -22.47 7.40 12.26
CA PHE A 552 -21.79 6.12 12.47
C PHE A 552 -20.76 5.85 11.36
N GLY A 553 -20.24 6.92 10.76
CA GLY A 553 -19.24 6.86 9.69
C GLY A 553 -19.85 6.57 8.32
N ASN A 554 -20.61 5.49 8.13
CA ASN A 554 -21.20 5.15 6.82
C ASN A 554 -22.60 5.74 6.56
N THR A 555 -23.39 5.94 7.62
CA THR A 555 -24.74 6.50 7.58
C THR A 555 -24.99 7.31 8.86
N CYS A 556 -26.12 7.99 8.94
CA CYS A 556 -26.53 8.75 10.13
C CYS A 556 -27.87 8.23 10.70
N VAL A 557 -28.02 8.36 12.02
CA VAL A 557 -29.31 8.24 12.69
C VAL A 557 -29.78 9.65 13.04
N GLU A 558 -30.98 10.02 12.58
CA GLU A 558 -31.63 11.27 13.00
C GLU A 558 -32.57 10.98 14.17
N LEU A 559 -32.38 11.67 15.29
CA LEU A 559 -33.31 11.66 16.40
C LEU A 559 -34.28 12.83 16.23
N ILE A 560 -35.57 12.52 16.14
CA ILE A 560 -36.65 13.49 16.04
C ILE A 560 -37.40 13.55 17.38
N HIS A 561 -37.62 14.75 17.87
CA HIS A 561 -38.36 14.96 19.10
C HIS A 561 -39.29 16.15 18.95
N PHE A 562 -40.59 15.90 19.11
CA PHE A 562 -41.59 16.95 19.18
C PHE A 562 -41.92 17.18 20.64
N ARG A 563 -41.91 18.43 21.07
CA ARG A 563 -42.20 18.80 22.46
C ARG A 563 -43.09 20.03 22.49
N ASP A 564 -43.59 20.33 23.67
CA ASP A 564 -44.20 21.64 23.94
C ASP A 564 -43.19 22.75 23.61
N ALA A 565 -43.62 23.74 22.82
CA ALA A 565 -42.78 24.82 22.32
C ALA A 565 -42.22 25.70 23.45
N HIS A 566 -42.90 25.76 24.60
CA HIS A 566 -42.53 26.57 25.76
C HIS A 566 -41.58 25.85 26.73
N LEU A 567 -41.30 24.57 26.50
CA LEU A 567 -40.40 23.75 27.32
C LEU A 567 -39.06 23.52 26.60
N ASP A 568 -38.08 22.94 27.28
CA ASP A 568 -36.77 22.62 26.68
C ASP A 568 -36.72 21.19 26.10
N TYR A 569 -35.61 20.86 25.44
CA TYR A 569 -35.39 19.56 24.77
C TYR A 569 -35.41 18.34 25.72
N LYS A 570 -35.49 18.52 27.04
CA LYS A 570 -35.64 17.45 28.03
C LYS A 570 -37.11 17.15 28.33
N ALA A 571 -38.04 17.94 27.81
CA ALA A 571 -39.47 17.69 27.92
C ALA A 571 -39.84 16.32 27.31
N PRO A 572 -40.87 15.64 27.82
CA PRO A 572 -41.36 14.42 27.20
C PRO A 572 -41.85 14.72 25.78
N ASN A 573 -41.70 13.75 24.88
CA ASN A 573 -42.27 13.86 23.54
C ASN A 573 -43.79 14.03 23.60
N CYS A 574 -44.35 14.94 22.81
CA CYS A 574 -45.79 15.15 22.69
C CYS A 574 -46.49 14.12 21.80
N ILE A 575 -45.71 13.37 21.00
CA ILE A 575 -46.17 12.21 20.22
C ILE A 575 -46.16 10.98 21.12
N GLY A 576 -47.28 10.26 21.15
CA GLY A 576 -47.47 9.08 22.01
C GLY A 576 -46.50 7.94 21.74
N LYS A 577 -46.37 7.02 22.71
CA LYS A 577 -45.44 5.89 22.63
C LYS A 577 -45.74 5.02 21.40
N ILE A 578 -44.76 5.00 20.51
CA ILE A 578 -44.71 4.25 19.26
C ILE A 578 -44.63 2.72 19.56
N PRO A 579 -45.58 1.87 19.09
CA PRO A 579 -45.53 0.41 19.27
C PRO A 579 -44.21 -0.27 18.80
N SER A 580 -43.42 -0.85 19.70
CA SER A 580 -42.09 -1.39 19.33
C SER A 580 -42.08 -2.81 18.73
N GLY A 581 -43.25 -3.39 18.42
CA GLY A 581 -43.33 -4.75 17.88
C GLY A 581 -43.14 -4.77 16.37
N ILE A 582 -42.42 -5.77 15.85
CA ILE A 582 -42.13 -5.93 14.41
C ILE A 582 -43.38 -6.04 13.51
N GLY A 583 -44.56 -6.30 14.09
CA GLY A 583 -45.84 -6.36 13.37
C GLY A 583 -46.57 -5.02 13.24
N PHE A 584 -46.05 -3.93 13.81
CA PHE A 584 -46.62 -2.58 13.69
C PHE A 584 -45.72 -1.72 12.80
N VAL A 585 -46.32 -1.01 11.85
CA VAL A 585 -45.63 -0.07 10.96
C VAL A 585 -45.39 1.24 11.73
N ASN A 586 -44.36 1.25 12.57
CA ASN A 586 -43.76 2.49 13.04
C ASN A 586 -42.57 2.79 12.18
N ALA A 587 -42.86 3.28 10.98
CA ALA A 587 -41.86 3.44 9.95
C ALA A 587 -40.89 4.56 10.36
N PRO A 588 -39.61 4.26 10.64
CA PRO A 588 -38.59 5.30 10.55
C PRO A 588 -38.66 5.92 9.16
N HIS A 589 -38.30 7.19 9.02
CA HIS A 589 -38.18 7.75 7.68
C HIS A 589 -36.83 7.38 7.07
N LEU A 590 -36.86 7.09 5.78
CA LEU A 590 -35.68 6.81 4.99
C LEU A 590 -35.30 8.05 4.20
N SER A 591 -34.10 8.58 4.43
CA SER A 591 -33.62 9.75 3.71
C SER A 591 -32.61 9.39 2.63
N PHE A 592 -32.92 9.72 1.37
CA PHE A 592 -32.08 9.46 0.21
C PHE A 592 -31.26 10.69 -0.18
N HIS A 593 -29.97 10.49 -0.43
CA HIS A 593 -29.06 11.53 -0.89
C HIS A 593 -29.25 11.76 -2.40
N VAL A 594 -29.70 12.94 -2.79
CA VAL A 594 -29.81 13.36 -4.19
C VAL A 594 -28.48 14.01 -4.62
N LYS A 595 -28.04 13.80 -5.86
CA LYS A 595 -26.79 14.39 -6.39
C LYS A 595 -26.82 15.91 -6.38
N ASP A 596 -25.68 16.54 -6.07
CA ASP A 596 -25.57 18.00 -5.82
C ASP A 596 -25.98 18.88 -7.00
N ASN A 597 -25.91 18.35 -8.22
CA ASN A 597 -26.25 19.04 -9.47
C ASN A 597 -27.71 18.85 -9.91
N VAL A 598 -28.53 18.17 -9.10
CA VAL A 598 -29.94 17.92 -9.39
C VAL A 598 -30.79 18.95 -8.65
N ASP A 599 -31.77 19.52 -9.34
CA ASP A 599 -32.77 20.39 -8.73
C ASP A 599 -33.80 19.55 -7.95
N LEU A 600 -33.98 19.84 -6.67
CA LEU A 600 -34.81 19.03 -5.77
C LEU A 600 -36.32 19.17 -6.08
N ASP A 601 -36.77 20.36 -6.48
CA ASP A 601 -38.17 20.57 -6.87
C ASP A 601 -38.48 19.80 -8.17
N GLN A 602 -37.57 19.89 -9.14
CA GLN A 602 -37.68 19.13 -10.38
C GLN A 602 -37.65 17.62 -10.13
N PHE A 603 -36.78 17.15 -9.24
CA PHE A 603 -36.69 15.72 -8.91
C PHE A 603 -37.94 15.21 -8.20
N ALA A 604 -38.50 15.97 -7.24
CA ALA A 604 -39.74 15.64 -6.56
C ALA A 604 -40.90 15.49 -7.54
N LYS A 605 -41.01 16.41 -8.50
CA LYS A 605 -41.99 16.32 -9.58
C LYS A 605 -41.79 15.09 -10.44
N MET A 606 -40.55 14.83 -10.88
CA MET A 606 -40.23 13.67 -11.71
C MET A 606 -40.57 12.36 -10.98
N LEU A 607 -40.37 12.30 -9.66
CA LEU A 607 -40.74 11.17 -8.81
C LEU A 607 -42.26 10.95 -8.80
N GLU A 608 -43.05 11.99 -8.51
CA GLU A 608 -44.52 11.88 -8.54
C GLU A 608 -45.00 11.47 -9.94
N ASP A 609 -44.52 12.12 -11.00
CA ASP A 609 -44.95 11.87 -12.38
C ASP A 609 -44.63 10.43 -12.84
N GLU A 610 -43.43 9.92 -12.54
CA GLU A 610 -43.03 8.56 -12.91
C GLU A 610 -43.78 7.51 -12.08
N CYS A 611 -44.03 7.77 -10.79
CA CYS A 611 -44.87 6.89 -9.95
C CYS A 611 -46.32 6.85 -10.43
N GLN A 612 -46.90 8.00 -10.75
CA GLN A 612 -48.27 8.08 -11.30
C GLN A 612 -48.38 7.33 -12.63
N LYS A 613 -47.40 7.49 -13.53
CA LYS A 613 -47.33 6.76 -14.80
C LYS A 613 -47.30 5.23 -14.59
N ARG A 614 -46.73 4.77 -13.48
CA ARG A 614 -46.67 3.34 -13.10
C ARG A 614 -47.86 2.87 -12.25
N GLY A 615 -48.86 3.73 -12.03
CA GLY A 615 -50.04 3.40 -11.23
C GLY A 615 -49.85 3.53 -9.70
N LEU A 616 -48.68 3.97 -9.24
CA LEU A 616 -48.38 4.22 -7.83
C LEU A 616 -48.91 5.60 -7.40
N THR A 617 -50.23 5.76 -7.49
CA THR A 617 -50.92 7.06 -7.34
C THR A 617 -50.93 7.62 -5.92
N ASN A 618 -50.52 6.83 -4.93
CA ASN A 618 -50.43 7.21 -3.53
C ASN A 618 -49.02 7.67 -3.10
N VAL A 619 -48.05 7.68 -4.01
CA VAL A 619 -46.77 8.37 -3.81
C VAL A 619 -47.00 9.87 -3.96
N VAL A 620 -46.81 10.62 -2.88
CA VAL A 620 -47.12 12.06 -2.82
C VAL A 620 -45.98 12.81 -2.15
N ALA A 621 -45.45 13.83 -2.83
CA ALA A 621 -44.47 14.75 -2.29
C ALA A 621 -45.16 15.96 -1.66
N ASN A 622 -44.75 16.29 -0.43
CA ASN A 622 -45.25 17.45 0.30
C ASN A 622 -44.71 18.75 -0.33
N ARG A 623 -45.54 19.79 -0.33
CA ARG A 623 -45.15 21.13 -0.76
C ARG A 623 -44.97 22.02 0.46
N ILE A 624 -44.01 22.96 0.41
CA ILE A 624 -43.74 23.83 1.56
C ILE A 624 -44.72 25.02 1.67
N ILE A 625 -45.58 25.21 0.67
CA ILE A 625 -46.65 26.21 0.69
C ILE A 625 -47.90 25.66 1.37
N HIS A 626 -48.72 26.54 1.97
CA HIS A 626 -49.99 26.15 2.58
C HIS A 626 -51.02 25.79 1.51
N ILE A 627 -51.74 24.69 1.71
CA ILE A 627 -52.67 24.12 0.73
C ILE A 627 -53.84 23.49 1.47
N ASP A 628 -55.05 23.95 1.18
CA ASP A 628 -56.23 23.65 2.02
C ASP A 628 -57.04 22.45 1.50
N SER A 629 -56.72 21.94 0.32
CA SER A 629 -57.37 20.76 -0.27
C SER A 629 -56.51 20.12 -1.35
N GLU A 630 -56.75 18.83 -1.65
CA GLU A 630 -56.07 18.15 -2.76
C GLU A 630 -56.33 18.79 -4.13
N THR A 631 -57.50 19.41 -4.30
CA THR A 631 -57.81 20.17 -5.52
C THR A 631 -56.97 21.45 -5.61
N ALA A 632 -56.79 22.15 -4.50
CA ALA A 632 -55.87 23.29 -4.43
C ALA A 632 -54.43 22.83 -4.66
N ARG A 633 -54.02 21.67 -4.12
CA ARG A 633 -52.67 21.11 -4.30
C ARG A 633 -52.30 20.97 -5.76
N LYS A 634 -53.20 20.43 -6.58
CA LYS A 634 -52.96 20.26 -8.03
C LYS A 634 -52.77 21.58 -8.79
N ASN A 635 -53.31 22.68 -8.28
CA ASN A 635 -53.32 23.99 -8.94
C ASN A 635 -52.30 24.99 -8.35
N SER A 636 -51.64 24.64 -7.24
CA SER A 636 -50.64 25.50 -6.61
C SER A 636 -49.25 25.37 -7.28
N PRO A 637 -48.32 26.31 -7.02
CA PRO A 637 -46.93 26.18 -7.45
C PRO A 637 -46.24 24.90 -6.95
N GLU A 638 -45.37 24.33 -7.77
CA GLU A 638 -44.58 23.12 -7.52
C GLU A 638 -43.34 23.42 -6.66
N LYS A 639 -43.57 23.89 -5.43
CA LYS A 639 -42.51 24.20 -4.44
C LYS A 639 -42.46 23.12 -3.36
N TYR A 640 -41.59 22.14 -3.54
CA TYR A 640 -41.42 20.94 -2.71
C TYR A 640 -40.27 21.07 -1.72
N ALA A 641 -39.16 21.67 -2.15
CA ALA A 641 -37.91 21.65 -1.43
C ALA A 641 -37.71 22.91 -0.58
N LYS A 642 -37.20 22.72 0.64
CA LYS A 642 -36.67 23.80 1.46
C LYS A 642 -35.16 23.94 1.19
N LEU A 643 -34.73 25.14 0.79
CA LEU A 643 -33.38 25.39 0.26
C LEU A 643 -32.55 26.37 1.10
N ASP A 644 -33.17 27.01 2.10
CA ASP A 644 -32.69 28.22 2.76
C ASP A 644 -32.51 28.07 4.27
N LEU A 645 -32.19 26.86 4.73
CA LEU A 645 -31.87 26.64 6.14
C LEU A 645 -30.58 27.38 6.52
N ILE A 646 -30.55 27.89 7.75
CA ILE A 646 -29.48 28.77 8.26
C ILE A 646 -28.77 28.15 9.47
N GLY A 647 -27.72 28.81 9.97
CA GLY A 647 -27.00 28.38 11.16
C GLY A 647 -26.13 27.15 10.86
N ASP A 648 -26.25 26.09 11.66
CA ASP A 648 -25.51 24.84 11.42
C ASP A 648 -26.14 24.00 10.30
N PHE A 649 -27.38 24.31 9.90
CA PHE A 649 -28.07 23.69 8.76
C PHE A 649 -27.80 24.41 7.43
N ASP A 650 -26.88 25.37 7.39
CA ASP A 650 -26.54 26.06 6.14
C ASP A 650 -26.01 25.08 5.08
N GLY A 651 -26.74 24.96 3.98
CA GLY A 651 -26.48 23.98 2.92
C GLY A 651 -27.17 22.63 3.11
N TRP A 652 -28.05 22.46 4.09
CA TRP A 652 -29.02 21.36 4.14
C TRP A 652 -30.23 21.71 3.28
N LEU A 653 -30.54 20.87 2.28
CA LEU A 653 -31.69 21.05 1.39
C LEU A 653 -32.48 19.76 1.32
N LEU A 654 -33.81 19.82 1.37
CA LEU A 654 -34.63 18.61 1.41
C LEU A 654 -36.07 18.80 0.91
N PHE A 655 -36.71 17.72 0.50
CA PHE A 655 -38.17 17.57 0.41
C PHE A 655 -38.62 16.24 1.04
N TYR A 656 -39.91 16.15 1.40
CA TYR A 656 -40.53 14.96 2.00
C TYR A 656 -41.56 14.34 1.07
N CYS A 657 -41.66 13.01 1.10
CA CYS A 657 -42.56 12.23 0.25
C CYS A 657 -43.11 11.03 1.03
N LYS A 658 -44.32 10.57 0.69
CA LYS A 658 -44.81 9.27 1.15
C LYS A 658 -44.60 8.20 0.08
N GLY A 659 -44.17 7.03 0.50
CA GLY A 659 -44.04 5.85 -0.34
C GLY A 659 -45.38 5.19 -0.68
N PRO A 660 -45.37 4.18 -1.57
CA PRO A 660 -46.57 3.50 -2.05
C PRO A 660 -47.26 2.62 -0.99
N SER A 661 -46.69 2.43 0.20
CA SER A 661 -47.35 1.77 1.33
C SER A 661 -47.55 2.72 2.52
N GLY A 662 -47.30 4.02 2.33
CA GLY A 662 -47.32 5.02 3.40
C GLY A 662 -46.00 5.14 4.17
N GLU A 663 -44.90 4.61 3.62
CA GLU A 663 -43.57 4.79 4.18
C GLU A 663 -43.18 6.28 4.20
N GLN A 664 -42.45 6.70 5.22
CA GLN A 664 -41.95 8.07 5.33
C GLN A 664 -40.63 8.18 4.57
N LEU A 665 -40.58 9.03 3.54
CA LEU A 665 -39.38 9.21 2.71
C LEU A 665 -38.94 10.68 2.74
N GLU A 666 -37.63 10.88 2.87
CA GLU A 666 -36.98 12.17 2.69
C GLU A 666 -35.99 12.07 1.52
N PHE A 667 -35.80 13.18 0.82
CA PHE A 667 -34.77 13.31 -0.20
C PHE A 667 -34.01 14.61 0.05
N ASN A 668 -32.69 14.51 0.22
CA ASN A 668 -31.87 15.65 0.63
C ASN A 668 -30.59 15.84 -0.18
N GLN A 669 -29.99 17.02 0.01
CA GLN A 669 -28.64 17.35 -0.40
C GLN A 669 -27.89 17.96 0.79
N VAL A 670 -26.61 17.64 0.90
CA VAL A 670 -25.75 18.12 1.99
C VAL A 670 -24.59 18.92 1.43
N LYS A 671 -24.70 20.26 1.51
CA LYS A 671 -23.77 21.23 0.92
C LYS A 671 -23.17 22.14 2.00
N ARG A 672 -22.19 22.96 1.60
CA ARG A 672 -21.60 24.05 2.40
C ARG A 672 -21.28 23.62 3.84
N LYS A 673 -21.77 24.37 4.84
CA LYS A 673 -21.47 24.16 6.26
C LYS A 673 -22.03 22.84 6.79
N ALA A 674 -23.21 22.42 6.32
CA ALA A 674 -23.77 21.12 6.67
C ALA A 674 -22.84 19.98 6.22
N LYS A 675 -22.29 20.07 5.00
CA LYS A 675 -21.35 19.06 4.45
C LYS A 675 -20.08 18.94 5.29
N GLU A 676 -19.55 20.08 5.76
CA GLU A 676 -18.37 20.11 6.63
C GLU A 676 -18.64 19.41 7.96
N LYS A 677 -19.78 19.69 8.58
CA LYS A 677 -20.19 19.09 9.86
C LYS A 677 -20.41 17.57 9.77
N PHE A 678 -21.15 17.12 8.76
CA PHE A 678 -21.33 15.68 8.51
C PHE A 678 -20.02 14.98 8.17
N SER A 679 -19.14 15.61 7.39
CA SER A 679 -17.81 15.06 7.07
C SER A 679 -16.90 14.99 8.30
N PHE A 680 -16.97 15.98 9.19
CA PHE A 680 -16.20 16.00 10.43
C PHE A 680 -16.64 14.87 11.38
N ALA A 681 -17.94 14.75 11.63
CA ALA A 681 -18.46 13.68 12.47
C ALA A 681 -18.19 12.27 11.91
N GLN A 682 -18.25 12.09 10.58
CA GLN A 682 -17.80 10.87 9.90
C GLN A 682 -16.32 10.56 10.18
N LYS A 683 -15.44 11.57 10.05
CA LYS A 683 -14.00 11.41 10.32
C LYS A 683 -13.73 11.08 11.78
N GLU A 684 -14.39 11.76 12.72
CA GLU A 684 -14.24 11.48 14.15
C GLU A 684 -14.73 10.07 14.51
N TYR A 685 -15.83 9.62 13.92
CA TYR A 685 -16.33 8.26 14.12
C TYR A 685 -15.32 7.24 13.59
N ASN A 686 -14.80 7.46 12.38
CA ASN A 686 -13.76 6.63 11.77
C ASN A 686 -12.51 6.54 12.65
N LEU A 687 -12.02 7.70 13.13
CA LEU A 687 -10.85 7.78 14.00
C LEU A 687 -11.07 7.06 15.34
N SER A 688 -12.23 7.27 15.96
CA SER A 688 -12.53 6.69 17.27
C SER A 688 -12.69 5.16 17.23
N ASN A 689 -13.04 4.60 16.06
CA ASN A 689 -13.41 3.19 15.93
C ASN A 689 -12.49 2.41 14.97
N GLY A 690 -11.43 3.01 14.44
CA GLY A 690 -10.53 2.36 13.48
C GLY A 690 -11.19 1.97 12.17
N THR A 691 -12.26 2.68 11.76
CA THR A 691 -13.00 2.42 10.52
C THR A 691 -12.62 3.42 9.43
N ASN A 692 -13.04 3.17 8.17
CA ASN A 692 -12.66 4.01 7.03
C ASN A 692 -13.84 4.24 6.07
N TYR A 693 -14.97 4.69 6.60
CA TYR A 693 -16.18 4.96 5.81
C TYR A 693 -16.13 6.34 5.13
N TRP A 694 -16.71 6.43 3.93
CA TRP A 694 -16.79 7.67 3.14
C TRP A 694 -18.13 7.76 2.44
N PHE A 695 -18.86 8.83 2.72
CA PHE A 695 -20.24 8.98 2.25
C PHE A 695 -20.46 10.32 1.53
N TYR A 696 -20.07 11.45 2.14
CA TYR A 696 -20.39 12.79 1.59
C TYR A 696 -19.42 13.29 0.52
N ASN A 697 -18.26 12.63 0.35
CA ASN A 697 -17.21 13.10 -0.56
C ASN A 697 -17.04 12.23 -1.82
N ASN A 698 -17.79 11.12 -1.99
CA ASN A 698 -17.67 10.16 -3.11
C ASN A 698 -16.23 9.72 -3.44
N VAL A 699 -15.33 9.94 -2.51
CA VAL A 699 -13.90 9.64 -2.56
C VAL A 699 -13.61 9.07 -1.18
N ALA A 700 -13.02 7.87 -1.14
CA ALA A 700 -12.50 7.32 0.10
C ALA A 700 -11.70 8.39 0.84
N PRO A 701 -11.83 8.55 2.16
CA PRO A 701 -11.01 9.52 2.86
C PRO A 701 -9.59 9.05 2.58
N THR A 702 -8.79 9.90 1.92
CA THR A 702 -7.35 9.68 1.94
C THR A 702 -7.01 9.70 3.41
N ASN A 703 -6.70 8.52 3.96
CA ASN A 703 -6.39 8.31 5.37
C ASN A 703 -5.64 9.54 5.89
N THR A 704 -6.30 10.34 6.72
CA THR A 704 -5.61 11.30 7.58
C THR A 704 -5.11 10.51 8.78
N ASN A 705 -4.21 9.56 8.50
CA ASN A 705 -3.00 9.55 9.30
C ASN A 705 -2.12 10.64 8.71
N ASN A 706 -1.28 11.26 9.53
CA ASN A 706 -0.20 12.14 9.11
C ASN A 706 0.73 11.46 8.09
N ASN A 707 0.28 11.23 6.85
CA ASN A 707 0.96 10.52 5.78
C ASN A 707 0.67 11.25 4.46
N HIS A 708 1.17 12.47 4.33
CA HIS A 708 2.18 12.83 3.33
C HIS A 708 1.92 12.49 1.81
N ARG A 709 0.73 12.04 1.35
CA ARG A 709 0.40 11.70 -0.07
C ARG A 709 0.16 12.94 -0.94
N LEU A 710 0.69 12.93 -2.17
CA LEU A 710 0.56 13.99 -3.17
C LEU A 710 -0.44 13.59 -4.26
N TYR A 711 -1.57 14.31 -4.32
CA TYR A 711 -2.65 14.00 -5.26
C TYR A 711 -3.26 15.24 -5.90
N GLY A 712 -3.49 15.20 -7.21
CA GLY A 712 -4.23 16.24 -7.94
C GLY A 712 -4.69 15.77 -9.32
N SER A 713 -5.89 16.19 -9.75
CA SER A 713 -6.47 15.83 -11.05
C SER A 713 -7.19 17.01 -11.70
N PHE A 714 -7.08 17.17 -13.02
CA PHE A 714 -7.79 18.20 -13.78
C PHE A 714 -8.17 17.70 -15.17
N SER A 715 -9.25 18.21 -15.76
CA SER A 715 -9.77 17.81 -17.08
C SER A 715 -10.09 19.00 -17.97
N SER A 716 -9.87 18.90 -19.28
CA SER A 716 -10.25 19.92 -20.26
C SER A 716 -10.58 19.34 -21.62
N ALA A 717 -11.58 19.92 -22.30
CA ALA A 717 -11.91 19.59 -23.68
C ALA A 717 -10.77 20.01 -24.63
N VAL A 718 -10.49 19.20 -25.65
CA VAL A 718 -9.42 19.39 -26.64
C VAL A 718 -10.02 19.43 -28.03
N ASN A 719 -9.75 20.50 -28.78
CA ASN A 719 -10.18 20.75 -30.14
C ASN A 719 -9.28 20.01 -31.15
N ALA A 720 -9.24 18.68 -31.03
CA ALA A 720 -8.51 17.79 -31.92
C ALA A 720 -9.17 16.41 -31.91
N PRO A 721 -9.04 15.63 -32.99
CA PRO A 721 -9.54 14.24 -33.01
C PRO A 721 -8.77 13.36 -32.01
N ALA A 722 -9.43 12.33 -31.47
CA ALA A 722 -8.87 11.44 -30.45
C ALA A 722 -7.58 10.75 -30.91
N GLU A 723 -7.49 10.43 -32.20
CA GLU A 723 -6.33 9.82 -32.85
C GLU A 723 -5.09 10.73 -32.77
N LYS A 724 -5.27 12.05 -32.89
CA LYS A 724 -4.18 13.02 -32.79
C LYS A 724 -3.68 13.15 -31.35
N ILE A 725 -4.57 13.06 -30.36
CA ILE A 725 -4.20 13.06 -28.93
C ILE A 725 -3.35 11.81 -28.63
N TRP A 726 -3.80 10.66 -29.11
CA TRP A 726 -3.08 9.40 -28.97
C TRP A 726 -1.69 9.43 -29.59
N GLN A 727 -1.58 9.97 -30.80
CA GLN A 727 -0.29 10.10 -31.48
C GLN A 727 0.72 10.89 -30.64
N VAL A 728 0.32 12.05 -30.09
CA VAL A 728 1.19 12.88 -29.24
C VAL A 728 1.62 12.13 -27.97
N TRP A 729 0.72 11.39 -27.32
CA TRP A 729 1.06 10.62 -26.11
C TRP A 729 2.00 9.45 -26.39
N LEU A 730 1.81 8.76 -27.51
CA LEU A 730 2.70 7.68 -27.95
C LEU A 730 4.10 8.23 -28.26
N ASP A 731 4.18 9.34 -29.00
CA ASP A 731 5.45 10.00 -29.33
C ASP A 731 6.21 10.42 -28.06
N GLN A 732 5.51 10.94 -27.05
CA GLN A 732 6.10 11.30 -25.75
C GLN A 732 6.52 10.08 -24.91
N ALA A 733 5.77 8.97 -24.99
CA ALA A 733 6.10 7.74 -24.28
C ALA A 733 7.38 7.09 -24.84
N TYR A 734 7.52 7.06 -26.16
CA TYR A 734 8.61 6.38 -26.87
C TYR A 734 9.75 7.29 -27.32
N THR A 735 9.78 8.55 -26.86
CA THR A 735 10.82 9.52 -27.25
C THR A 735 12.24 9.05 -26.90
N GLU A 736 13.18 9.26 -27.83
CA GLU A 736 14.60 8.92 -27.64
C GLU A 736 15.33 9.82 -26.64
N LYS A 737 14.68 10.89 -26.13
CA LYS A 737 15.25 11.79 -25.11
C LYS A 737 15.56 11.10 -23.79
N PHE A 738 14.93 9.96 -23.52
CA PHE A 738 15.15 9.16 -22.31
C PHE A 738 15.78 7.82 -22.70
N ASN A 739 16.69 7.33 -21.85
CA ASN A 739 17.28 6.01 -22.05
C ASN A 739 16.23 4.94 -21.76
N ILE A 740 15.72 4.29 -22.82
CA ILE A 740 14.76 3.19 -22.69
C ILE A 740 15.53 1.94 -22.27
N LEU A 741 15.24 1.46 -21.06
CA LEU A 741 15.90 0.29 -20.47
C LEU A 741 15.26 -1.00 -20.96
N GLU A 742 13.94 -1.01 -21.10
CA GLU A 742 13.18 -2.18 -21.51
C GLU A 742 11.89 -1.77 -22.24
N ARG A 743 11.45 -2.59 -23.20
CA ARG A 743 10.21 -2.38 -23.96
C ARG A 743 9.25 -3.53 -23.68
N TYR A 744 7.99 -3.20 -23.51
CA TYR A 744 6.91 -4.16 -23.26
C TYR A 744 5.81 -3.96 -24.29
N SER A 745 4.91 -4.95 -24.41
CA SER A 745 3.77 -4.88 -25.32
C SER A 745 2.82 -3.72 -25.03
N ASP A 746 2.77 -3.28 -23.77
CA ASP A 746 1.92 -2.20 -23.27
C ASP A 746 2.72 -0.94 -22.89
N GLY A 747 3.97 -0.78 -23.32
CA GLY A 747 4.72 0.47 -23.10
C GLY A 747 6.22 0.29 -22.90
N VAL A 748 6.85 1.13 -22.06
CA VAL A 748 8.31 1.12 -21.85
C VAL A 748 8.71 1.35 -20.40
N LEU A 749 9.86 0.81 -20.01
CA LEU A 749 10.62 1.24 -18.83
C LEU A 749 11.76 2.14 -19.31
N ARG A 750 11.85 3.35 -18.77
CA ARG A 750 12.90 4.32 -19.12
C ARG A 750 13.55 4.93 -17.89
N GLU A 751 14.81 5.32 -18.04
CA GLU A 751 15.56 6.06 -17.04
C GLU A 751 15.34 7.56 -17.19
N VAL A 752 15.13 8.25 -16.08
CA VAL A 752 14.98 9.70 -15.99
C VAL A 752 15.99 10.24 -15.00
N LYS A 753 16.89 11.11 -15.48
CA LYS A 753 17.89 11.77 -14.65
C LYS A 753 17.42 13.17 -14.27
N MET A 754 17.24 13.40 -12.97
CA MET A 754 17.03 14.72 -12.41
C MET A 754 18.28 15.17 -11.65
N PRO A 755 18.58 16.47 -11.55
CA PRO A 755 19.71 16.95 -10.77
C PRO A 755 19.61 16.44 -9.32
N GLY A 756 20.52 15.55 -8.91
CA GLY A 756 20.56 14.98 -7.57
C GLY A 756 19.84 13.63 -7.40
N MET A 757 19.19 13.08 -8.43
CA MET A 757 18.48 11.81 -8.31
C MET A 757 18.31 11.09 -9.66
N GLU A 758 18.69 9.80 -9.70
CA GLU A 758 18.38 8.91 -10.82
C GLU A 758 17.13 8.09 -10.48
N MET A 759 16.14 8.08 -11.37
CA MET A 759 14.89 7.36 -11.17
C MET A 759 14.43 6.64 -12.45
N LYS A 760 13.60 5.61 -12.30
CA LYS A 760 13.00 4.88 -13.43
C LYS A 760 11.51 5.17 -13.53
N GLN A 761 10.99 5.17 -14.76
CA GLN A 761 9.57 5.33 -15.05
C GLN A 761 9.08 4.17 -15.90
N ARG A 762 8.03 3.49 -15.43
CA ARG A 762 7.30 2.48 -16.22
C ARG A 762 6.05 3.11 -16.81
N ILE A 763 6.10 3.37 -18.11
CA ILE A 763 4.95 3.88 -18.87
C ILE A 763 4.13 2.69 -19.37
N THR A 764 2.85 2.68 -19.06
CA THR A 764 1.85 1.72 -19.52
C THR A 764 0.82 2.45 -20.37
N ILE A 765 0.58 1.98 -21.58
CA ILE A 765 -0.36 2.52 -22.56
C ILE A 765 -1.49 1.52 -22.70
N ASP A 766 -2.70 1.93 -22.32
CA ASP A 766 -3.93 1.14 -22.46
C ASP A 766 -4.90 1.91 -23.35
N GLN A 767 -4.87 1.59 -24.65
CA GLN A 767 -5.76 2.21 -25.64
C GLN A 767 -7.22 1.81 -25.44
N GLN A 768 -7.52 0.64 -24.87
CA GLN A 768 -8.89 0.18 -24.63
C GLN A 768 -9.53 0.94 -23.45
N ALA A 769 -8.77 1.16 -22.38
CA ALA A 769 -9.21 1.92 -21.22
C ALA A 769 -9.10 3.45 -21.42
N ASN A 770 -8.56 3.89 -22.56
CA ASN A 770 -8.22 5.27 -22.85
C ASN A 770 -7.22 5.94 -21.89
N THR A 771 -6.19 5.22 -21.47
CA THR A 771 -5.20 5.73 -20.51
C THR A 771 -3.74 5.55 -20.91
N VAL A 772 -2.91 6.49 -20.45
CA VAL A 772 -1.45 6.32 -20.36
C VAL A 772 -1.03 6.57 -18.91
N THR A 773 -0.50 5.55 -18.26
CA THR A 773 -0.06 5.60 -16.87
C THR A 773 1.47 5.60 -16.81
N ILE A 774 2.06 6.49 -16.01
CA ILE A 774 3.50 6.55 -15.77
C ILE A 774 3.72 6.20 -14.30
N ASN A 775 4.14 4.97 -14.01
CA ASN A 775 4.50 4.53 -12.67
C ASN A 775 5.95 4.93 -12.35
N VAL A 776 6.15 5.42 -11.14
CA VAL A 776 7.49 5.73 -10.60
C VAL A 776 8.08 4.44 -10.02
N VAL A 777 9.28 4.05 -10.45
CA VAL A 777 9.95 2.80 -10.06
C VAL A 777 11.26 3.12 -9.33
N ASP A 778 11.50 2.45 -8.20
CA ASP A 778 12.70 2.56 -7.35
C ASP A 778 13.07 3.97 -6.88
N HIS A 779 12.08 4.87 -6.76
CA HIS A 779 12.35 6.26 -6.40
C HIS A 779 12.52 6.40 -4.87
N PRO A 780 13.56 7.07 -4.38
CA PRO A 780 13.92 7.04 -2.95
C PRO A 780 12.92 7.74 -2.02
N LEU A 781 12.14 8.71 -2.56
CA LEU A 781 11.18 9.49 -1.77
C LEU A 781 9.71 9.07 -1.96
N PHE A 782 9.31 8.55 -3.12
CA PHE A 782 7.90 8.35 -3.49
C PHE A 782 7.67 7.04 -4.25
N THR A 783 6.53 6.41 -4.03
CA THR A 783 5.91 5.41 -4.91
C THR A 783 4.66 6.01 -5.55
N GLY A 784 4.12 5.42 -6.62
CA GLY A 784 2.87 5.87 -7.23
C GLY A 784 2.97 6.18 -8.72
N ARG A 785 2.04 6.98 -9.24
CA ARG A 785 1.82 7.12 -10.68
C ARG A 785 1.28 8.47 -11.13
N PHE A 786 1.52 8.77 -12.39
CA PHE A 786 0.83 9.81 -13.15
C PHE A 786 -0.12 9.15 -14.16
N ILE A 787 -1.28 9.75 -14.43
CA ILE A 787 -2.31 9.16 -15.31
C ILE A 787 -2.81 10.23 -16.27
N ASN A 788 -2.67 9.97 -17.56
CA ASN A 788 -3.37 10.67 -18.63
C ASN A 788 -4.58 9.83 -19.05
N TYR A 789 -5.78 10.41 -19.06
CA TYR A 789 -7.02 9.75 -19.50
C TYR A 789 -7.66 10.54 -20.65
N LEU A 790 -8.12 9.86 -21.69
CA LEU A 790 -8.83 10.45 -22.83
C LEU A 790 -10.30 10.01 -22.83
N TYR A 791 -11.23 10.95 -22.72
CA TYR A 791 -12.64 10.71 -22.96
C TYR A 791 -12.96 11.03 -24.44
N PRO A 792 -13.20 10.02 -25.29
CA PRO A 792 -13.58 10.26 -26.69
C PRO A 792 -14.97 10.91 -26.79
N PRO A 793 -15.23 11.69 -27.85
CA PRO A 793 -16.53 12.33 -28.05
C PRO A 793 -17.63 11.30 -28.33
N GLN A 794 -18.77 11.42 -27.63
CA GLN A 794 -19.91 10.51 -27.81
C GLN A 794 -20.83 10.89 -28.98
N GLU A 795 -20.77 12.16 -29.42
CA GLU A 795 -21.48 12.67 -30.60
C GLU A 795 -20.50 13.42 -31.54
N PRO A 796 -20.73 13.42 -32.87
CA PRO A 796 -19.85 14.05 -33.86
C PRO A 796 -19.59 15.56 -33.67
N SER A 797 -20.42 16.24 -32.88
CA SER A 797 -20.34 17.68 -32.59
C SER A 797 -19.61 18.01 -31.27
N THR A 798 -19.17 17.00 -30.52
CA THR A 798 -18.51 17.17 -29.22
C THR A 798 -16.99 17.00 -29.32
N LEU A 799 -16.25 17.69 -28.44
CA LEU A 799 -14.79 17.59 -28.38
C LEU A 799 -14.36 16.52 -27.37
N PRO A 800 -13.28 15.75 -27.64
CA PRO A 800 -12.69 14.86 -26.64
C PRO A 800 -12.22 15.62 -25.40
N ILE A 801 -12.23 14.98 -24.23
CA ILE A 801 -11.73 15.55 -22.97
C ILE A 801 -10.48 14.82 -22.53
N VAL A 802 -9.42 15.55 -22.20
CA VAL A 802 -8.20 15.01 -21.61
C VAL A 802 -8.16 15.31 -20.12
N THR A 803 -7.78 14.31 -19.34
CA THR A 803 -7.56 14.41 -17.89
C THR A 803 -6.13 14.04 -17.56
N TYR A 804 -5.48 14.81 -16.68
CA TYR A 804 -4.19 14.46 -16.08
C TYR A 804 -4.34 14.34 -14.56
N THR A 805 -3.77 13.29 -13.99
CA THR A 805 -3.77 13.01 -12.56
C THR A 805 -2.35 12.70 -12.07
N ILE A 806 -1.98 13.30 -10.94
CA ILE A 806 -0.80 12.95 -10.15
C ILE A 806 -1.28 12.19 -8.91
N ASP A 807 -0.69 11.04 -8.62
CA ASP A 807 -1.01 10.23 -7.45
C ASP A 807 0.27 9.55 -6.90
N LEU A 808 0.96 10.24 -5.99
CA LEU A 808 2.23 9.81 -5.41
C LEU A 808 2.13 9.66 -3.89
N GLN A 809 2.67 8.56 -3.38
CA GLN A 809 2.76 8.19 -1.97
C GLN A 809 4.21 8.31 -1.50
N PRO A 810 4.50 9.03 -0.43
CA PRO A 810 5.84 9.08 0.17
C PRO A 810 6.18 7.72 0.77
N ILE A 811 7.44 7.31 0.65
CA ILE A 811 7.93 6.03 1.19
C ILE A 811 8.05 6.07 2.72
N ASN A 812 8.32 7.24 3.30
CA ASN A 812 8.39 7.45 4.75
C ASN A 812 7.98 8.89 5.13
N ALA A 813 7.89 9.16 6.44
CA ALA A 813 7.43 10.46 6.94
C ALA A 813 8.36 11.64 6.58
N THR A 814 9.67 11.42 6.42
CA THR A 814 10.62 12.49 6.05
C THR A 814 10.71 12.74 4.54
N SER A 815 10.07 11.90 3.71
CA SER A 815 10.07 12.05 2.26
C SER A 815 9.57 13.41 1.79
N LEU A 816 8.52 14.00 2.38
CA LEU A 816 8.03 15.34 1.98
C LEU A 816 8.90 16.49 2.49
N GLU A 817 9.67 16.26 3.55
CA GLU A 817 10.59 17.25 4.11
C GLU A 817 11.90 17.30 3.31
N HIS A 818 12.16 16.29 2.48
CA HIS A 818 13.33 16.25 1.61
C HIS A 818 13.28 17.36 0.55
N LYS A 819 14.39 18.07 0.34
CA LYS A 819 14.48 19.18 -0.62
C LYS A 819 14.04 18.79 -2.04
N ASP A 820 14.35 17.56 -2.47
CA ASP A 820 14.03 17.05 -3.80
C ASP A 820 12.55 16.61 -3.94
N ALA A 821 11.79 16.56 -2.83
CA ALA A 821 10.36 16.29 -2.84
C ALA A 821 9.49 17.51 -3.16
N GLN A 822 10.00 18.72 -2.98
CA GLN A 822 9.29 19.96 -3.30
C GLN A 822 8.82 19.98 -4.77
N GLY A 823 9.66 19.41 -5.65
CA GLY A 823 9.37 19.03 -7.05
C GLY A 823 8.00 18.39 -7.29
N PHE A 824 7.67 17.41 -6.47
CA PHE A 824 6.44 16.64 -6.62
C PHE A 824 5.28 17.28 -5.87
N ILE A 825 5.56 17.90 -4.72
CA ILE A 825 4.56 18.58 -3.87
C ILE A 825 3.85 19.68 -4.66
N GLU A 826 4.62 20.47 -5.37
CA GLU A 826 4.12 21.62 -6.11
C GLU A 826 3.50 21.23 -7.44
N ALA A 827 4.05 20.22 -8.13
CA ALA A 827 3.41 19.65 -9.32
C ALA A 827 1.99 19.14 -9.03
N ALA A 828 1.76 18.58 -7.84
CA ALA A 828 0.46 18.07 -7.40
C ALA A 828 -0.56 19.16 -7.03
N LYS A 829 -0.18 20.45 -6.98
CA LYS A 829 -1.12 21.53 -6.66
C LYS A 829 -2.14 21.73 -7.79
N PRO A 830 -3.41 22.06 -7.47
CA PRO A 830 -4.49 22.16 -8.46
C PRO A 830 -4.19 23.06 -9.65
N GLU A 831 -3.54 24.20 -9.43
CA GLU A 831 -3.13 25.13 -10.49
C GLU A 831 -2.11 24.54 -11.47
N ASN A 832 -1.17 23.71 -11.00
CA ASN A 832 -0.10 23.16 -11.81
C ASN A 832 -0.57 21.92 -12.56
N VAL A 833 -1.41 21.09 -11.94
CA VAL A 833 -2.14 20.01 -12.63
C VAL A 833 -3.03 20.59 -13.73
N LYS A 834 -3.69 21.73 -13.48
CA LYS A 834 -4.45 22.47 -14.48
C LYS A 834 -3.58 22.98 -15.63
N GLN A 835 -2.41 23.54 -15.35
CA GLN A 835 -1.46 23.99 -16.39
C GLN A 835 -0.92 22.82 -17.23
N ALA A 836 -0.61 21.67 -16.62
CA ALA A 836 -0.15 20.49 -17.34
C ALA A 836 -1.19 20.02 -18.38
N VAL A 837 -2.48 20.00 -18.02
CA VAL A 837 -3.57 19.68 -18.96
C VAL A 837 -3.67 20.70 -20.08
N TYR A 838 -3.48 21.99 -19.80
CA TYR A 838 -3.49 23.02 -20.85
C TYR A 838 -2.28 22.95 -21.78
N GLN A 839 -1.11 22.53 -21.29
CA GLN A 839 0.05 22.26 -22.15
C GLN A 839 -0.19 21.06 -23.06
N LEU A 840 -0.74 19.96 -22.52
CA LEU A 840 -1.17 18.80 -23.29
C LEU A 840 -2.19 19.20 -24.37
N LYS A 841 -3.20 20.00 -24.00
CA LYS A 841 -4.18 20.57 -24.94
C LYS A 841 -3.51 21.39 -26.04
N ALA A 842 -2.59 22.30 -25.69
CA ALA A 842 -1.91 23.16 -26.65
C ALA A 842 -1.00 22.39 -27.63
N ALA A 843 -0.30 21.35 -27.14
CA ALA A 843 0.56 20.50 -27.97
C ALA A 843 -0.26 19.74 -29.04
N VAL A 844 -1.46 19.28 -28.68
CA VAL A 844 -2.34 18.57 -29.61
C VAL A 844 -3.04 19.53 -30.57
N GLU A 845 -3.57 20.67 -30.10
CA GLU A 845 -4.36 21.58 -30.92
C GLU A 845 -3.52 22.31 -31.98
N ASN A 846 -2.31 22.74 -31.64
CA ASN A 846 -1.51 23.61 -32.51
C ASN A 846 -0.60 22.87 -33.51
N GLY A 847 -0.46 21.54 -33.41
CA GLY A 847 0.40 20.74 -34.28
C GLY A 847 1.89 20.92 -34.00
N ILE A 848 2.63 19.82 -33.88
CA ILE A 848 4.05 19.83 -33.46
C ILE A 848 4.91 20.50 -34.53
N ASN A 849 5.66 21.54 -34.13
CA ASN A 849 6.81 22.05 -34.87
C ASN A 849 8.07 21.47 -34.21
N THR A 850 8.55 20.34 -34.73
CA THR A 850 9.60 19.47 -34.14
C THR A 850 11.02 20.06 -34.06
N ASN A 851 11.21 21.38 -34.08
CA ASN A 851 12.55 22.00 -34.09
C ASN A 851 12.75 23.16 -33.08
N LYS A 852 12.07 23.17 -31.94
CA LYS A 852 12.46 24.00 -30.79
C LYS A 852 12.48 23.15 -29.52
N GLU A 853 13.56 23.25 -28.76
CA GLU A 853 13.85 22.47 -27.55
C GLU A 853 12.71 22.54 -26.52
N GLU A 854 11.81 21.56 -26.56
CA GLU A 854 10.68 21.44 -25.64
C GLU A 854 11.12 20.75 -24.33
N LYS A 855 10.94 21.51 -23.24
CA LYS A 855 11.11 21.16 -21.83
C LYS A 855 10.03 20.16 -21.39
N SER A 856 10.44 19.09 -20.68
CA SER A 856 9.50 18.12 -20.10
C SER A 856 8.74 18.72 -18.90
N VAL A 857 7.55 18.17 -18.66
CA VAL A 857 6.49 18.57 -17.69
C VAL A 857 6.93 18.55 -16.20
N THR A 858 8.22 18.35 -15.91
CA THR A 858 8.77 18.24 -14.55
C THR A 858 9.48 19.50 -14.03
N GLN A 859 9.36 20.65 -14.71
CA GLN A 859 9.89 21.92 -14.21
C GLN A 859 8.88 23.06 -14.33
N SER A 860 8.03 23.25 -13.31
CA SER A 860 7.52 24.59 -12.97
C SER A 860 6.97 24.61 -11.55
N ILE A 861 7.78 25.10 -10.62
CA ILE A 861 7.41 25.38 -9.24
C ILE A 861 7.98 26.74 -8.90
N THR A 862 7.10 27.74 -8.70
CA THR A 862 7.14 28.78 -7.65
C THR A 862 5.96 29.77 -7.81
N ARG A 863 5.43 30.32 -6.69
CA ARG A 863 4.39 31.37 -6.53
C ARG A 863 4.94 32.35 -5.47
N PRO A 864 4.97 33.71 -5.57
CA PRO A 864 3.82 34.64 -5.33
C PRO A 864 3.93 36.11 -5.91
N GLY A 865 2.81 36.75 -6.31
CA GLY A 865 2.75 38.19 -6.69
C GLY A 865 3.50 38.55 -7.98
N THR A 866 2.84 39.10 -9.01
CA THR A 866 3.39 39.12 -10.38
C THR A 866 4.76 39.80 -10.54
N LYS A 867 5.17 40.75 -9.69
CA LYS A 867 6.48 41.42 -9.79
C LYS A 867 7.53 40.88 -8.81
N SER A 868 7.15 40.61 -7.56
CA SER A 868 8.02 39.89 -6.61
C SER A 868 8.48 38.54 -7.18
N GLU A 869 7.61 37.86 -7.92
CA GLU A 869 7.93 36.64 -8.67
C GLU A 869 8.90 36.90 -9.83
N ILE A 870 8.74 38.01 -10.57
CA ILE A 870 9.71 38.42 -11.59
C ILE A 870 11.08 38.71 -10.97
N VAL A 871 11.14 39.33 -9.79
CA VAL A 871 12.39 39.59 -9.06
C VAL A 871 13.07 38.29 -8.63
N ARG A 872 12.32 37.31 -8.11
CA ARG A 872 12.87 35.98 -7.76
C ARG A 872 13.47 35.29 -8.99
N ARG A 873 12.74 35.26 -10.10
CA ARG A 873 13.22 34.72 -11.38
C ARG A 873 14.41 35.49 -11.96
N MET A 874 14.47 36.80 -11.74
CA MET A 874 15.62 37.63 -12.13
C MET A 874 16.86 37.26 -11.31
N PHE A 875 16.75 37.10 -9.99
CA PHE A 875 17.87 36.65 -9.17
C PHE A 875 18.32 35.24 -9.54
N GLU A 876 17.39 34.29 -9.74
CA GLU A 876 17.71 32.95 -10.25
C GLU A 876 18.48 33.00 -11.58
N ALA A 877 18.10 33.91 -12.49
CA ALA A 877 18.84 34.11 -13.72
C ALA A 877 20.27 34.66 -13.47
N GLY A 878 20.45 35.51 -12.46
CA GLY A 878 21.78 35.97 -12.02
C GLY A 878 22.62 34.86 -11.40
N GLU A 879 22.02 33.99 -10.59
CA GLU A 879 22.66 32.82 -9.96
C GLU A 879 23.12 31.77 -10.96
N SER A 880 22.45 31.71 -12.11
CA SER A 880 22.88 30.87 -13.23
C SER A 880 24.20 31.32 -13.88
N MET A 881 24.74 32.47 -13.48
CA MET A 881 25.96 33.10 -14.01
C MET A 881 25.88 33.38 -15.52
N ASN A 882 24.67 33.34 -16.10
CA ASN A 882 24.40 33.62 -17.50
C ASN A 882 23.81 35.03 -17.65
N VAL A 883 24.69 35.98 -17.98
CA VAL A 883 24.30 37.39 -18.04
C VAL A 883 23.36 37.68 -19.21
N ASP A 884 23.45 36.93 -20.31
CA ASP A 884 22.50 37.07 -21.44
C ASP A 884 21.06 36.76 -21.03
N ASN A 885 20.86 35.85 -20.08
CA ASN A 885 19.56 35.55 -19.51
C ASN A 885 19.15 36.57 -18.44
N PHE A 886 20.10 37.02 -17.63
CA PHE A 886 19.85 38.03 -16.59
C PHE A 886 19.35 39.35 -17.17
N VAL A 887 19.94 39.83 -18.27
CA VAL A 887 19.55 41.15 -18.83
C VAL A 887 18.17 41.18 -19.49
N LYS A 888 17.55 40.01 -19.78
CA LYS A 888 16.22 39.93 -20.43
C LYS A 888 15.11 40.48 -19.55
N PHE A 889 15.34 40.54 -18.24
CA PHE A 889 14.43 41.09 -17.25
C PHE A 889 14.40 42.63 -17.26
N TYR A 890 15.35 43.28 -17.93
CA TYR A 890 15.49 44.72 -17.94
C TYR A 890 14.85 45.35 -19.18
N THR A 891 14.41 46.59 -19.02
CA THR A 891 14.04 47.49 -20.12
C THR A 891 15.29 47.91 -20.90
N ASP A 892 15.12 48.33 -22.15
CA ASP A 892 16.25 48.73 -23.01
C ASP A 892 16.99 49.97 -22.46
N ASP A 893 16.27 50.82 -21.70
CA ASP A 893 16.76 52.04 -21.04
C ASP A 893 17.01 51.85 -19.52
N ALA A 894 17.22 50.61 -19.06
CA ALA A 894 17.35 50.32 -17.63
C ALA A 894 18.61 50.91 -16.95
N HIS A 895 18.52 51.17 -15.65
CA HIS A 895 19.64 51.60 -14.81
C HIS A 895 20.01 50.50 -13.80
N TYR A 896 21.22 49.96 -13.90
CA TYR A 896 21.75 48.98 -12.96
C TYR A 896 22.94 49.57 -12.20
N GLN A 897 22.83 49.65 -10.88
CA GLN A 897 23.90 50.18 -10.05
C GLN A 897 24.24 49.19 -8.93
N PHE A 898 25.48 48.71 -8.93
CA PHE A 898 26.01 47.88 -7.87
C PHE A 898 26.81 48.73 -6.90
N SER A 899 26.35 48.86 -5.65
CA SER A 899 27.00 49.67 -4.61
C SER A 899 27.40 51.07 -5.14
N ASN A 900 28.63 51.51 -4.86
CA ASN A 900 29.17 52.77 -5.36
C ASN A 900 29.88 52.66 -6.73
N PHE A 901 29.72 51.54 -7.46
CA PHE A 901 30.27 51.42 -8.81
C PHE A 901 29.48 52.30 -9.81
N PRO A 902 30.07 52.67 -10.96
CA PRO A 902 29.38 53.42 -12.00
C PRO A 902 28.09 52.71 -12.47
N VAL A 903 27.05 53.48 -12.76
CA VAL A 903 25.77 52.95 -13.27
C VAL A 903 25.99 52.32 -14.65
N ALA A 904 25.53 51.09 -14.81
CA ALA A 904 25.44 50.40 -16.08
C ALA A 904 24.07 50.70 -16.73
N TYR A 905 24.12 51.18 -17.97
CA TYR A 905 22.93 51.58 -18.73
C TYR A 905 22.53 50.51 -19.73
N GLY A 906 21.27 50.06 -19.62
CA GLY A 906 20.64 49.06 -20.47
C GLY A 906 21.28 47.66 -20.41
N PRO A 907 20.69 46.70 -21.13
CA PRO A 907 21.17 45.31 -21.18
C PRO A 907 22.65 45.18 -21.58
N GLN A 908 23.13 46.02 -22.50
CA GLN A 908 24.50 45.94 -22.98
C GLN A 908 25.51 46.41 -21.92
N GLY A 909 25.22 47.50 -21.19
CA GLY A 909 26.09 47.98 -20.11
C GLY A 909 26.19 46.98 -18.95
N ILE A 910 25.09 46.30 -18.63
CA ILE A 910 25.07 45.25 -17.59
C ILE A 910 25.97 44.06 -17.98
N LYS A 911 25.95 43.65 -19.24
CA LYS A 911 26.87 42.62 -19.76
C LYS A 911 28.33 43.02 -19.63
N GLU A 912 28.67 44.22 -20.07
CA GLU A 912 30.06 44.70 -20.07
C GLU A 912 30.63 44.81 -18.64
N THR A 913 29.83 45.30 -17.69
CA THR A 913 30.25 45.46 -16.29
C THR A 913 30.36 44.14 -15.51
N SER A 914 29.69 43.07 -15.97
CA SER A 914 29.70 41.75 -15.29
C SER A 914 30.89 40.86 -15.63
N VAL A 915 31.67 41.14 -16.69
CA VAL A 915 32.79 40.29 -17.13
C VAL A 915 33.82 40.07 -16.01
N GLY A 916 34.24 41.13 -15.34
CA GLY A 916 35.23 41.05 -14.25
C GLY A 916 34.71 40.29 -13.02
N PHE A 917 33.40 40.37 -12.76
CA PHE A 917 32.74 39.61 -11.71
C PHE A 917 32.78 38.11 -12.01
N LEU A 918 32.36 37.70 -13.21
CA LEU A 918 32.32 36.28 -13.64
C LEU A 918 33.70 35.62 -13.70
N GLN A 919 34.76 36.39 -13.94
CA GLN A 919 36.13 35.87 -13.93
C GLN A 919 36.60 35.44 -12.53
N LYS A 920 36.05 36.03 -11.47
CA LYS A 920 36.48 35.76 -10.08
C LYS A 920 35.47 34.93 -9.31
N VAL A 921 34.19 35.17 -9.55
CA VAL A 921 33.08 34.48 -8.90
C VAL A 921 32.62 33.32 -9.80
N ALA A 922 32.64 32.11 -9.26
CA ALA A 922 32.15 30.92 -9.92
C ALA A 922 30.64 30.75 -9.77
N LYS A 923 30.09 31.14 -8.61
CA LYS A 923 28.67 31.04 -8.29
C LYS A 923 28.23 32.16 -7.36
N VAL A 924 26.99 32.59 -7.49
CA VAL A 924 26.31 33.48 -6.56
C VAL A 924 24.97 32.87 -6.17
N TYR A 925 24.52 33.08 -4.94
CA TYR A 925 23.22 32.65 -4.43
C TYR A 925 22.61 33.75 -3.55
N HIS A 926 21.35 34.08 -3.76
CA HIS A 926 20.61 35.10 -3.00
C HIS A 926 19.67 34.40 -2.03
N HIS A 927 19.86 34.63 -0.73
CA HIS A 927 18.96 34.16 0.31
C HIS A 927 18.06 35.31 0.78
N ILE A 928 16.91 35.45 0.12
CA ILE A 928 15.94 36.54 0.41
C ILE A 928 15.32 36.31 1.78
N THR A 929 15.60 37.21 2.73
CA THR A 929 15.06 37.17 4.09
C THR A 929 13.69 37.84 4.14
N ASN A 930 13.56 39.03 3.55
CA ASN A 930 12.31 39.75 3.44
C ASN A 930 12.13 40.35 2.04
N ILE A 931 10.90 40.41 1.55
CA ILE A 931 10.55 41.06 0.28
C ILE A 931 9.26 41.87 0.43
N TRP A 932 9.26 43.07 -0.10
CA TRP A 932 8.10 43.97 -0.07
C TRP A 932 7.79 44.49 -1.46
N GLU A 933 6.52 44.43 -1.86
CA GLU A 933 6.01 44.97 -3.11
C GLU A 933 5.15 46.20 -2.81
N GLN A 934 5.56 47.37 -3.31
CA GLN A 934 4.85 48.63 -3.19
C GLN A 934 4.69 49.27 -4.57
N GLY A 935 3.55 49.00 -5.22
CA GLY A 935 3.22 49.53 -6.54
C GLY A 935 4.11 48.94 -7.64
N ASP A 936 4.97 49.79 -8.22
CA ASP A 936 5.96 49.39 -9.22
C ASP A 936 7.34 49.13 -8.61
N THR A 937 7.50 49.20 -7.29
CA THR A 937 8.77 48.99 -6.61
C THR A 937 8.75 47.74 -5.76
N VAL A 938 9.82 46.96 -5.84
CA VAL A 938 10.10 45.82 -4.97
C VAL A 938 11.37 46.11 -4.18
N ILE A 939 11.34 45.87 -2.87
CA ILE A 939 12.49 46.00 -1.98
C ILE A 939 12.81 44.61 -1.44
N CYS A 940 14.07 44.20 -1.53
CA CYS A 940 14.53 42.90 -1.07
C CYS A 940 15.63 43.07 -0.03
N GLU A 941 15.46 42.47 1.14
CA GLU A 941 16.50 42.32 2.16
C GLU A 941 16.97 40.85 2.14
N MET A 942 18.29 40.63 2.01
CA MET A 942 18.83 39.30 1.75
C MET A 942 20.27 39.11 2.25
N GLU A 943 20.69 37.86 2.37
CA GLU A 943 22.10 37.47 2.48
C GLU A 943 22.55 36.85 1.15
N VAL A 944 23.64 37.36 0.56
CA VAL A 944 24.15 36.86 -0.72
C VAL A 944 25.44 36.08 -0.51
N THR A 945 25.44 34.83 -0.98
CA THR A 945 26.60 33.94 -0.93
C THR A 945 27.34 33.97 -2.26
N TYR A 946 28.61 34.36 -2.24
CA TYR A 946 29.52 34.30 -3.39
C TYR A 946 30.50 33.15 -3.20
N ILE A 947 30.64 32.31 -4.22
CA ILE A 947 31.67 31.26 -4.31
C ILE A 947 32.61 31.66 -5.43
N ARG A 948 33.88 31.79 -5.11
CA ARG A 948 34.92 32.06 -6.10
C ARG A 948 35.36 30.80 -6.83
N HIS A 949 36.03 30.98 -7.97
CA HIS A 949 36.65 29.86 -8.70
C HIS A 949 37.73 29.13 -7.90
N ASP A 950 38.32 29.77 -6.88
CA ASP A 950 39.25 29.15 -5.93
C ASP A 950 38.54 28.39 -4.79
N GLY A 951 37.21 28.30 -4.81
CA GLY A 951 36.41 27.58 -3.83
C GLY A 951 36.11 28.35 -2.54
N LYS A 952 36.67 29.55 -2.35
CA LYS A 952 36.34 30.37 -1.16
C LYS A 952 34.89 30.86 -1.24
N VAL A 953 34.20 30.76 -0.11
CA VAL A 953 32.79 31.12 0.06
C VAL A 953 32.67 32.34 0.97
N PHE A 954 31.94 33.35 0.53
CA PHE A 954 31.68 34.58 1.26
C PHE A 954 30.18 34.78 1.38
N ARG A 955 29.66 35.11 2.56
CA ARG A 955 28.25 35.44 2.78
C ARG A 955 28.13 36.86 3.28
N LEU A 956 27.38 37.68 2.57
CA LEU A 956 27.37 39.12 2.78
C LEU A 956 25.93 39.64 2.81
N PRO A 957 25.54 40.49 3.77
CA PRO A 957 24.21 41.10 3.78
C PRO A 957 24.06 42.09 2.61
N CYS A 958 22.86 42.11 2.03
CA CYS A 958 22.52 42.93 0.87
C CYS A 958 21.09 43.45 0.98
N CYS A 959 20.87 44.66 0.50
CA CYS A 959 19.53 45.19 0.28
C CYS A 959 19.43 45.73 -1.14
N ASP A 960 18.37 45.35 -1.85
CA ASP A 960 18.12 45.78 -3.23
C ASP A 960 16.83 46.57 -3.31
N THR A 961 16.85 47.64 -4.12
CA THR A 961 15.65 48.37 -4.53
C THR A 961 15.45 48.22 -6.02
N ILE A 962 14.31 47.65 -6.44
CA ILE A 962 14.00 47.28 -7.82
C ILE A 962 12.73 47.99 -8.28
N VAL A 963 12.82 48.85 -9.30
CA VAL A 963 11.68 49.58 -9.88
C VAL A 963 11.32 48.99 -11.24
N PHE A 964 10.03 48.74 -11.46
CA PHE A 964 9.46 48.18 -12.67
C PHE A 964 8.85 49.24 -13.57
N LYS A 965 8.83 48.95 -14.88
CA LYS A 965 8.01 49.62 -15.88
C LYS A 965 7.29 48.55 -16.69
N GLY A 966 5.99 48.38 -16.44
CA GLY A 966 5.25 47.21 -16.91
C GLY A 966 5.71 45.94 -16.21
N ASP A 967 6.16 44.96 -16.98
CA ASP A 967 6.65 43.65 -16.53
C ASP A 967 8.18 43.51 -16.55
N LYS A 968 8.91 44.61 -16.78
CA LYS A 968 10.37 44.63 -16.82
C LYS A 968 10.97 45.60 -15.81
N VAL A 969 12.19 45.32 -15.38
CA VAL A 969 12.98 46.13 -14.46
C VAL A 969 13.51 47.37 -15.20
N GLN A 970 13.12 48.54 -14.71
CA GLN A 970 13.63 49.84 -15.14
C GLN A 970 14.87 50.24 -14.35
N GLU A 971 14.92 49.88 -13.07
CA GLU A 971 16.02 50.28 -12.19
C GLU A 971 16.29 49.22 -11.14
N LEU A 972 17.56 48.85 -10.96
CA LEU A 972 18.03 48.03 -9.85
C LEU A 972 19.21 48.74 -9.18
N ARG A 973 19.10 48.99 -7.88
CA ARG A 973 20.21 49.43 -7.03
C ARG A 973 20.48 48.40 -5.96
N ILE A 974 21.73 47.98 -5.86
CA ILE A 974 22.21 46.93 -4.95
C ILE A 974 23.07 47.60 -3.88
N TYR A 975 22.72 47.43 -2.61
CA TYR A 975 23.46 47.99 -1.48
C TYR A 975 24.17 46.86 -0.71
N MET A 976 25.48 46.70 -0.95
CA MET A 976 26.35 45.77 -0.21
C MET A 976 27.83 46.16 -0.30
N ASP A 977 28.65 45.61 0.62
CA ASP A 977 30.12 45.65 0.52
C ASP A 977 30.66 44.31 -0.02
N ILE A 978 31.03 44.29 -1.31
CA ILE A 978 31.54 43.10 -1.99
C ILE A 978 33.05 42.91 -1.87
N SER A 979 33.77 43.84 -1.24
CA SER A 979 35.24 43.85 -1.17
C SER A 979 35.87 42.52 -0.71
N PRO A 980 35.31 41.79 0.29
CA PRO A 980 35.88 40.52 0.75
C PRO A 980 35.99 39.46 -0.36
N VAL A 981 35.04 39.46 -1.30
CA VAL A 981 34.99 38.47 -2.39
C VAL A 981 36.15 38.62 -3.37
N PHE A 982 36.78 39.79 -3.46
CA PHE A 982 37.80 40.06 -4.48
C PHE A 982 39.24 40.05 -3.98
N GLN A 983 39.47 39.77 -2.68
CA GLN A 983 40.80 39.67 -2.08
C GLN A 983 41.38 38.25 -2.25
N THR A 984 42.62 38.10 -2.73
CA THR A 984 43.31 36.81 -2.97
C THR A 984 44.33 36.51 -1.88
N GLU A 985 44.28 35.31 -1.29
CA GLU A 985 45.40 34.70 -0.56
C GLU A 985 45.63 33.28 -1.11
N GLU A 986 46.86 32.96 -1.51
CA GLU A 986 47.30 31.72 -2.18
C GLU A 986 47.60 30.58 -1.19
N VAL A 987 47.16 29.35 -1.48
CA VAL A 987 47.76 28.11 -0.92
C VAL A 987 47.76 26.96 -1.94
N LYS A 988 48.89 26.23 -1.96
CA LYS A 988 49.29 25.10 -2.83
C LYS A 988 48.86 23.71 -2.27
N PRO A 989 48.79 22.65 -3.08
CA PRO A 989 48.37 21.31 -2.63
C PRO A 989 49.51 20.52 -1.95
N GLN A 990 49.20 19.67 -0.95
CA GLN A 990 50.19 18.77 -0.32
C GLN A 990 49.66 17.38 0.07
N ALA A 991 50.61 16.45 0.20
CA ALA A 991 50.56 14.99 0.00
C ALA A 991 49.93 14.14 1.12
N SER A 992 49.55 12.91 0.76
CA SER A 992 49.05 11.85 1.67
C SER A 992 50.14 11.34 2.62
N LEU A 993 49.81 11.29 3.92
CA LEU A 993 50.67 10.75 5.00
C LEU A 993 50.62 9.21 5.08
N PRO A 994 51.68 8.55 5.60
CA PRO A 994 51.75 7.09 5.74
C PRO A 994 50.82 6.52 6.83
N SER A 995 50.35 5.28 6.63
CA SER A 995 49.40 4.54 7.48
C SER A 995 49.82 4.52 8.96
N GLY A 996 48.90 4.89 9.86
CA GLY A 996 49.11 4.89 11.32
C GLY A 996 49.69 6.20 11.89
N ALA A 997 50.14 7.14 11.04
CA ALA A 997 50.62 8.44 11.49
C ALA A 997 49.52 9.30 12.14
N LEU A 998 48.27 9.13 11.69
CA LEU A 998 47.11 9.86 12.22
C LEU A 998 46.72 9.35 13.62
N LEU A 999 46.81 8.04 13.86
CA LEU A 999 46.60 7.45 15.18
C LEU A 999 47.66 7.93 16.19
N GLU A 1000 48.94 8.00 15.80
CA GLU A 1000 50.00 8.55 16.65
C GLU A 1000 49.74 10.04 16.97
N ARG A 1001 49.21 10.79 16.00
CA ARG A 1001 48.84 12.20 16.18
C ARG A 1001 47.72 12.37 17.21
N ILE A 1002 46.68 11.53 17.15
CA ILE A 1002 45.59 11.52 18.15
C ILE A 1002 46.12 11.13 19.54
N GLY A 1003 47.04 10.17 19.61
CA GLY A 1003 47.71 9.81 20.87
C GLY A 1003 48.37 11.01 21.54
N LYS A 1004 49.19 11.77 20.79
CA LYS A 1004 49.84 13.00 21.29
C LYS A 1004 48.85 14.10 21.66
N MET A 1005 47.75 14.23 20.93
CA MET A 1005 46.67 15.15 21.28
C MET A 1005 46.03 14.77 22.63
N TYR A 1006 45.79 13.48 22.89
CA TYR A 1006 45.29 13.01 24.18
C TYR A 1006 46.30 13.20 25.31
N GLU A 1007 47.60 13.04 25.06
CA GLU A 1007 48.64 13.37 26.04
C GLU A 1007 48.59 14.85 26.43
N ALA A 1008 48.49 15.75 25.45
CA ALA A 1008 48.33 17.18 25.69
C ALA A 1008 47.03 17.50 26.45
N LEU A 1009 45.92 16.82 26.11
CA LEU A 1009 44.64 16.96 26.80
C LEU A 1009 44.71 16.46 28.26
N HIS A 1010 45.36 15.32 28.52
CA HIS A 1010 45.57 14.76 29.86
C HIS A 1010 46.47 15.65 30.71
N ALA A 1011 47.48 16.28 30.10
CA ALA A 1011 48.36 17.25 30.76
C ALA A 1011 47.71 18.62 30.96
N GLU A 1012 46.50 18.85 30.44
CA GLU A 1012 45.86 20.17 30.34
C GLU A 1012 46.75 21.23 29.66
N ASN A 1013 47.63 20.80 28.73
CA ASN A 1013 48.47 21.68 27.91
C ASN A 1013 47.66 22.22 26.73
N TRP A 1014 46.86 23.25 26.98
CA TRP A 1014 45.89 23.77 26.01
C TRP A 1014 46.53 24.34 24.74
N ASP A 1015 47.72 24.93 24.83
CA ASP A 1015 48.41 25.50 23.66
C ASP A 1015 48.87 24.38 22.70
N GLU A 1016 49.42 23.29 23.25
CA GLU A 1016 49.80 22.12 22.47
C GLU A 1016 48.55 21.38 21.96
N PHE A 1017 47.52 21.22 22.78
CA PHE A 1017 46.24 20.62 22.40
C PHE A 1017 45.57 21.35 21.22
N MET A 1018 45.52 22.69 21.26
CA MET A 1018 44.94 23.47 20.17
C MET A 1018 45.74 23.34 18.87
N SER A 1019 47.04 23.04 18.94
CA SER A 1019 47.90 22.90 17.75
C SER A 1019 47.56 21.71 16.84
N PHE A 1020 46.80 20.73 17.36
CA PHE A 1020 46.35 19.57 16.60
C PHE A 1020 45.15 19.86 15.70
N PHE A 1021 44.55 21.04 15.79
CA PHE A 1021 43.32 21.38 15.06
C PHE A 1021 43.56 22.43 13.97
N THR A 1022 42.71 22.42 12.94
CA THR A 1022 42.64 23.53 11.98
C THR A 1022 41.91 24.73 12.61
N PRO A 1023 42.13 25.97 12.13
CA PRO A 1023 41.44 27.15 12.66
C PRO A 1023 39.91 27.06 12.58
N ASN A 1024 39.39 26.27 11.63
CA ASN A 1024 37.97 26.06 11.38
C ASN A 1024 37.44 24.72 11.96
N LEU A 1025 38.11 24.18 12.99
CA LEU A 1025 37.67 22.96 13.67
C LEU A 1025 36.16 22.95 13.95
N LEU A 1026 35.48 21.88 13.56
CA LEU A 1026 34.13 21.56 14.01
C LEU A 1026 34.21 20.48 15.10
N TYR A 1027 33.94 20.85 16.34
CA TYR A 1027 33.84 19.91 17.47
C TYR A 1027 32.37 19.70 17.85
N LYS A 1028 31.89 18.47 17.98
CA LYS A 1028 30.48 18.20 18.34
C LYS A 1028 30.32 16.96 19.23
N VAL A 1029 29.56 17.11 20.31
CA VAL A 1029 29.24 16.01 21.25
C VAL A 1029 27.77 15.62 21.12
N GLY A 1030 27.50 14.37 20.73
CA GLY A 1030 26.15 13.83 20.55
C GLY A 1030 25.31 14.69 19.59
N ALA A 1031 24.11 15.07 20.03
CA ALA A 1031 23.18 15.88 19.25
C ALA A 1031 23.38 17.41 19.43
N ASN A 1032 24.31 17.86 20.27
CA ASN A 1032 24.45 19.27 20.65
C ASN A 1032 24.92 20.17 19.50
N GLU A 1033 24.77 21.49 19.68
CA GLU A 1033 25.29 22.48 18.73
C GLU A 1033 26.81 22.35 18.55
N PRO A 1034 27.34 22.52 17.33
CA PRO A 1034 28.75 22.39 17.08
C PRO A 1034 29.53 23.57 17.67
N VAL A 1035 30.66 23.25 18.29
CA VAL A 1035 31.66 24.19 18.78
C VAL A 1035 32.67 24.44 17.66
N ILE A 1036 32.75 25.68 17.19
CA ILE A 1036 33.56 26.04 16.03
C ILE A 1036 34.83 26.76 16.49
N GLY A 1037 35.99 26.22 16.10
CA GLY A 1037 37.32 26.77 16.37
C GLY A 1037 38.02 26.08 17.55
N PRO A 1038 39.37 25.97 17.53
CA PRO A 1038 40.15 25.35 18.59
C PRO A 1038 39.97 26.02 19.97
N GLU A 1039 39.86 27.35 20.03
CA GLU A 1039 39.66 28.09 21.28
C GLU A 1039 38.30 27.77 21.91
N ALA A 1040 37.25 27.70 21.10
CA ALA A 1040 35.92 27.37 21.58
C ALA A 1040 35.85 25.91 22.07
N CYS A 1041 36.52 24.99 21.37
CA CYS A 1041 36.65 23.59 21.77
C CYS A 1041 37.39 23.47 23.12
N ARG A 1042 38.52 24.18 23.30
CA ARG A 1042 39.22 24.29 24.57
C ARG A 1042 38.28 24.79 25.67
N ASP A 1043 37.59 25.90 25.46
CA ASP A 1043 36.74 26.51 26.50
C ASP A 1043 35.60 25.59 26.93
N PHE A 1044 35.03 24.85 25.98
CA PHE A 1044 34.04 23.81 26.25
C PHE A 1044 34.62 22.68 27.11
N LEU A 1045 35.79 22.14 26.76
CA LEU A 1045 36.44 21.05 27.50
C LEU A 1045 36.95 21.49 28.88
N VAL A 1046 37.49 22.70 29.00
CA VAL A 1046 37.88 23.30 30.29
C VAL A 1046 36.69 23.35 31.24
N ASN A 1047 35.51 23.70 30.74
CA ASN A 1047 34.30 23.73 31.57
C ASN A 1047 33.90 22.34 32.06
N ILE A 1048 34.01 21.31 31.23
CA ILE A 1048 33.78 19.91 31.65
C ILE A 1048 34.81 19.50 32.70
N TYR A 1049 36.08 19.84 32.51
CA TYR A 1049 37.16 19.45 33.42
C TYR A 1049 37.23 20.26 34.72
N LYS A 1050 36.42 21.30 34.90
CA LYS A 1050 36.17 21.87 36.23
C LYS A 1050 35.52 20.86 37.18
N VAL A 1051 34.66 20.01 36.64
CA VAL A 1051 33.85 19.05 37.42
C VAL A 1051 34.43 17.63 37.32
N LEU A 1052 34.99 17.25 36.18
CA LEU A 1052 35.53 15.92 35.95
C LEU A 1052 37.06 15.92 35.82
N LYS A 1053 37.73 14.97 36.46
CA LYS A 1053 39.13 14.66 36.18
C LYS A 1053 39.19 13.44 35.27
N LEU A 1054 39.57 13.63 34.02
CA LEU A 1054 39.85 12.52 33.11
C LEU A 1054 41.02 11.70 33.67
N THR A 1055 40.88 10.38 33.71
CA THR A 1055 41.90 9.46 34.24
C THR A 1055 42.51 8.59 33.15
N THR A 1056 41.69 7.84 32.41
CA THR A 1056 42.18 7.00 31.30
C THR A 1056 41.17 6.93 30.15
N HIS A 1057 41.68 6.71 28.95
CA HIS A 1057 40.89 6.26 27.81
C HIS A 1057 41.28 4.81 27.52
N ASN A 1058 40.34 3.88 27.68
CA ASN A 1058 40.57 2.47 27.37
C ASN A 1058 40.02 2.20 25.97
N ALA A 1059 40.89 2.26 24.96
CA ALA A 1059 40.51 1.95 23.58
C ALA A 1059 40.05 0.48 23.45
N ARG A 1060 38.87 0.28 22.86
CA ARG A 1060 38.29 -1.03 22.52
C ARG A 1060 38.47 -1.36 21.04
N GLY A 1061 38.44 -0.35 20.17
CA GLY A 1061 38.63 -0.50 18.74
C GLY A 1061 39.14 0.78 18.09
N THR A 1062 40.00 0.64 17.08
CA THR A 1062 40.55 1.75 16.28
C THR A 1062 40.47 1.41 14.80
N TRP A 1063 40.03 2.37 13.99
CA TRP A 1063 39.92 2.21 12.54
C TRP A 1063 40.41 3.48 11.85
N GLU A 1064 41.33 3.34 10.89
CA GLU A 1064 41.83 4.42 10.05
C GLU A 1064 41.34 4.20 8.61
N VAL A 1065 40.58 5.14 8.08
CA VAL A 1065 39.98 5.10 6.74
C VAL A 1065 40.28 6.41 6.03
N GLY A 1066 41.32 6.41 5.18
CA GLY A 1066 41.77 7.62 4.47
C GLY A 1066 42.27 8.70 5.43
N ASN A 1067 41.62 9.87 5.43
CA ASN A 1067 41.90 10.96 6.36
C ASN A 1067 40.98 10.95 7.60
N THR A 1068 40.31 9.83 7.89
CA THR A 1068 39.37 9.70 9.01
C THR A 1068 39.85 8.63 9.98
N VAL A 1069 39.80 8.92 11.28
CA VAL A 1069 40.06 7.94 12.34
C VAL A 1069 38.83 7.81 13.24
N ILE A 1070 38.45 6.57 13.53
CA ILE A 1070 37.35 6.23 14.45
C ILE A 1070 37.96 5.50 15.66
N LEU A 1071 37.60 5.95 16.86
CA LEU A 1071 38.07 5.40 18.13
C LEU A 1071 36.88 5.05 19.02
N GLU A 1072 36.70 3.76 19.30
CA GLU A 1072 35.76 3.26 20.30
C GLU A 1072 36.50 3.06 21.62
N MET A 1073 36.02 3.64 22.71
CA MET A 1073 36.71 3.58 24.01
C MET A 1073 35.78 3.73 25.21
N ASP A 1074 36.28 3.35 26.38
CA ASP A 1074 35.74 3.80 27.66
C ASP A 1074 36.55 4.98 28.19
N ALA A 1075 35.94 6.16 28.24
CA ALA A 1075 36.51 7.34 28.88
C ALA A 1075 36.21 7.32 30.38
N ASN A 1076 37.26 7.22 31.20
CA ASN A 1076 37.16 7.13 32.64
C ASN A 1076 37.44 8.48 33.29
N TYR A 1077 36.56 8.87 34.21
CA TYR A 1077 36.63 10.11 34.94
C TYR A 1077 36.53 9.86 36.43
N VAL A 1078 37.05 10.80 37.22
CA VAL A 1078 36.73 10.94 38.64
C VAL A 1078 36.10 12.31 38.82
N ASN A 1079 34.88 12.36 39.37
CA ASN A 1079 34.24 13.62 39.68
C ASN A 1079 34.99 14.33 40.80
N LYS A 1080 35.42 15.58 40.55
CA LYS A 1080 36.27 16.35 41.44
C LYS A 1080 35.54 16.74 42.74
N VAL A 1081 34.21 16.79 42.73
CA VAL A 1081 33.35 17.18 43.87
C VAL A 1081 33.08 16.00 44.81
N ASP A 1082 32.47 14.92 44.30
CA ASP A 1082 32.03 13.78 45.13
C ASP A 1082 33.03 12.61 45.16
N LYS A 1083 34.14 12.71 44.41
CA LYS A 1083 35.19 11.70 44.28
C LYS A 1083 34.75 10.38 43.66
N ARG A 1084 33.56 10.32 43.04
CA ARG A 1084 33.05 9.10 42.41
C ARG A 1084 33.77 8.84 41.08
N PHE A 1085 34.10 7.58 40.84
CA PHE A 1085 34.57 7.10 39.53
C PHE A 1085 33.39 6.97 38.56
N ILE A 1086 33.56 7.45 37.34
CA ILE A 1086 32.56 7.45 36.28
C ILE A 1086 33.22 6.93 35.00
N GLN A 1087 32.68 5.86 34.44
CA GLN A 1087 33.10 5.33 33.15
C GLN A 1087 32.05 5.67 32.12
N VAL A 1088 32.48 6.21 30.99
CA VAL A 1088 31.62 6.65 29.89
C VAL A 1088 32.06 5.92 28.63
N PRO A 1089 31.29 4.94 28.12
CA PRO A 1089 31.54 4.40 26.80
C PRO A 1089 31.28 5.50 25.77
N CYS A 1090 32.23 5.72 24.85
CA CYS A 1090 32.10 6.71 23.79
C CYS A 1090 32.77 6.27 22.48
N THR A 1091 32.29 6.84 21.38
CA THR A 1091 32.90 6.72 20.06
C THR A 1091 33.28 8.09 19.52
N ASP A 1092 34.54 8.26 19.17
CA ASP A 1092 35.09 9.49 18.61
C ASP A 1092 35.41 9.30 17.13
N ILE A 1093 35.09 10.30 16.32
CA ILE A 1093 35.38 10.35 14.88
C ILE A 1093 36.17 11.62 14.58
N TYR A 1094 37.37 11.47 14.04
CA TYR A 1094 38.30 12.53 13.68
C TYR A 1094 38.48 12.59 12.17
N ARG A 1095 38.36 13.77 11.56
CA ARG A 1095 38.69 14.00 10.14
C ARG A 1095 39.82 15.00 10.02
N PHE A 1096 40.79 14.67 9.16
CA PHE A 1096 42.05 15.38 9.03
C PHE A 1096 42.17 16.17 7.73
N GLU A 1097 42.81 17.32 7.84
CA GLU A 1097 43.41 18.09 6.75
C GLU A 1097 44.91 18.15 7.00
N GLY A 1098 45.68 17.39 6.24
CA GLY A 1098 47.10 17.14 6.55
C GLY A 1098 47.25 16.36 7.86
N ASP A 1099 47.99 16.92 8.83
CA ASP A 1099 48.21 16.37 10.17
C ASP A 1099 47.36 17.03 11.26
N ARG A 1100 46.37 17.84 10.86
CA ARG A 1100 45.47 18.57 11.76
C ARG A 1100 44.02 18.12 11.59
N ILE A 1101 43.28 18.11 12.69
CA ILE A 1101 41.88 17.72 12.73
C ILE A 1101 41.02 18.94 12.38
N TYR A 1102 40.20 18.84 11.33
CA TYR A 1102 39.20 19.87 11.00
C TYR A 1102 37.80 19.51 11.49
N GLU A 1103 37.56 18.24 11.82
CA GLU A 1103 36.29 17.82 12.42
C GLU A 1103 36.52 16.73 13.46
N TRP A 1104 35.93 16.91 14.64
CA TRP A 1104 35.93 15.94 15.73
C TRP A 1104 34.53 15.77 16.31
N ARG A 1105 33.98 14.55 16.20
CA ARG A 1105 32.65 14.19 16.71
C ARG A 1105 32.79 13.15 17.82
N VAL A 1106 32.08 13.35 18.92
CA VAL A 1106 32.09 12.48 20.11
C VAL A 1106 30.67 11.99 20.37
N TYR A 1107 30.48 10.69 20.52
CA TYR A 1107 29.20 10.07 20.87
C TYR A 1107 29.33 9.35 22.22
N PRO A 1108 29.17 10.05 23.36
CA PRO A 1108 29.21 9.43 24.68
C PRO A 1108 27.84 8.91 25.10
N ASP A 1109 27.79 7.96 26.04
CA ASP A 1109 26.62 7.71 26.87
C ASP A 1109 26.67 8.64 28.11
N PRO A 1110 25.95 9.77 28.12
CA PRO A 1110 26.07 10.76 29.19
C PRO A 1110 25.28 10.39 30.45
N SER A 1111 24.58 9.26 30.47
CA SER A 1111 23.63 8.88 31.54
C SER A 1111 24.24 8.91 32.94
N GLN A 1112 25.55 8.71 33.05
CA GLN A 1112 26.26 8.72 34.34
C GLN A 1112 26.99 10.02 34.68
N LEU A 1113 27.04 11.00 33.75
CA LEU A 1113 27.86 12.20 33.92
C LEU A 1113 27.16 13.31 34.71
N ASN A 1114 25.82 13.32 34.76
CA ASN A 1114 25.03 14.38 35.42
C ASN A 1114 25.43 15.82 35.01
N LEU A 1115 26.02 15.97 33.82
CA LEU A 1115 26.41 17.24 33.22
C LEU A 1115 25.34 17.66 32.20
N LYS A 1116 24.97 18.94 32.21
CA LYS A 1116 24.24 19.55 31.09
C LYS A 1116 25.29 20.08 30.11
N PHE A 1117 25.34 19.49 28.93
CA PHE A 1117 26.22 19.91 27.85
C PHE A 1117 25.66 21.12 27.10
#